data_AF-A0A9P8KCY3-F1
#
_entry.id   AF-A0A9P8KCY3-F1
#
_cell.length_a   1.000
_cell.length_b   1.000
_cell.length_c   1.000
_cell.angle_alpha   90.00
_cell.angle_beta   90.00
_cell.angle_gamma   90.00
#
_symmetry.space_group_name_H-M   'P 1'
#
loop_
_entity.id
_entity.type
_entity.pdbx_description
1 polymer ?
#
loop_
_entity_poly.entity_id
_entity_poly.type
_entity_poly.pdbx_seq_one_letter_code
_entity_poly.pdbx_strand_id
1 'polypeptide(L)'
;MASSAQILPIGAGYGVVIGVGFFFAFVMMGISHLQNKYTRFNTNTSEEFNTASRSIKPGLIASGIVSAWTWAATLLQSSTVAYQYGVAGPFWYAAGATVQILMFSILACKVKMNAPRAHTYLEIVQARYGRTAHITFLFFAFVTNILVGSQLLLGGSAVVTSLTGMNVYAAIFLIPVGVCAYVVLGGLRATFLCDYSHTVILMIIILYFMFNAYATNDLIGSPGEMYELLKKAAVQRPVAGNVQGSYMTLKSNYALIFGVIQLCSGSGTVFLDQAYWQRAIASRPTTAVRAYILGGLAWFAVPFGFATTLGLSAVALIDNPRFPTYPGVPQSSDISAGLASAYAAQALMGKGGAVALLIVLFMAVTSCASAELIAVSSLLTFDVYQRYIRPTASSASLIFVSHIMICAFGLTMAVFACIWNAIGIDLGWLFLVMGLLIGGAVFPAAFAITWRGQSAAGAITGAIGGLIIGIAAWLATAKVYFGELTIASTGTEYATLAGNLAAIMSGLILTVVVSVIKPQHFDWAITRSINAEGAMVVESQLQKKPMQQGKLDTATATTNPTATDDEKAPSTPENDISTAPSISSPTHHLSRASLSSEDAERAADLLTEENPSSLRSAFKLACIASFVLTFLMDFLIPMPMFFSHYVFSKGFFTAWIVISFLWVFASTGISVILPVVETMGFLKQFGRDVMGGKGK
;
A
#
# COMPACT_ATOMS: atom_id res chain seq x y z
N MET A 1 -6.67 33.02 -12.86
CA MET A 1 -5.95 33.01 -14.16
C MET A 1 -5.94 31.57 -14.65
N ALA A 2 -6.11 31.34 -15.95
CA ALA A 2 -5.99 29.99 -16.51
C ALA A 2 -4.55 29.48 -16.29
N SER A 3 -4.40 28.21 -15.88
CA SER A 3 -3.08 27.58 -15.78
C SER A 3 -2.44 27.56 -17.17
N SER A 4 -1.12 27.80 -17.27
CA SER A 4 -0.36 27.62 -18.51
C SER A 4 -0.46 26.19 -19.07
N ALA A 5 -0.83 25.23 -18.23
CA ALA A 5 -1.06 23.83 -18.57
C ALA A 5 -2.52 23.51 -19.00
N GLN A 6 -3.42 24.48 -19.06
CA GLN A 6 -4.81 24.20 -19.41
C GLN A 6 -4.94 23.91 -20.92
N ILE A 7 -5.21 22.66 -21.27
CA ILE A 7 -5.35 22.23 -22.68
C ILE A 7 -6.65 21.44 -22.95
N LEU A 8 -7.29 20.94 -21.89
CA LEU A 8 -8.53 20.18 -21.96
C LEU A 8 -9.72 21.07 -21.58
N PRO A 9 -10.92 20.79 -22.13
CA PRO A 9 -12.13 21.49 -21.73
C PRO A 9 -12.53 21.12 -20.29
N ILE A 10 -13.22 22.03 -19.60
CA ILE A 10 -13.73 21.82 -18.23
C ILE A 10 -14.59 20.55 -18.14
N GLY A 11 -15.37 20.25 -19.18
CA GLY A 11 -16.18 19.03 -19.26
C GLY A 11 -15.38 17.73 -19.18
N ALA A 12 -14.12 17.72 -19.62
CA ALA A 12 -13.24 16.55 -19.48
C ALA A 12 -12.88 16.31 -18.00
N GLY A 13 -12.70 17.37 -17.20
CA GLY A 13 -12.47 17.26 -15.76
C GLY A 13 -13.63 16.60 -15.03
N TYR A 14 -14.84 17.13 -15.21
CA TYR A 14 -16.04 16.52 -14.63
C TYR A 14 -16.32 15.12 -15.18
N GLY A 15 -16.08 14.89 -16.47
CA GLY A 15 -16.25 13.59 -17.12
C GLY A 15 -15.32 12.52 -16.52
N VAL A 16 -14.06 12.84 -16.23
CA VAL A 16 -13.16 11.89 -15.56
C VAL A 16 -13.55 11.73 -14.09
N VAL A 17 -13.68 12.82 -13.35
CA VAL A 17 -13.91 12.76 -11.89
C VAL A 17 -15.23 12.06 -11.54
N ILE A 18 -16.32 12.44 -12.21
CA ILE A 18 -17.65 11.86 -11.96
C ILE A 18 -17.84 10.61 -12.81
N GLY A 19 -17.64 10.71 -14.12
CA GLY A 19 -17.98 9.63 -15.06
C GLY A 19 -17.17 8.36 -14.81
N VAL A 20 -15.83 8.47 -14.71
CA VAL A 20 -14.99 7.30 -14.45
C VAL A 20 -15.21 6.79 -13.02
N GLY A 21 -15.39 7.69 -12.04
CA GLY A 21 -15.69 7.31 -10.65
C GLY A 21 -16.96 6.46 -10.53
N PHE A 22 -18.07 6.91 -11.14
CA PHE A 22 -19.33 6.15 -11.12
C PHE A 22 -19.28 4.90 -12.01
N PHE A 23 -18.53 4.92 -13.12
CA PHE A 23 -18.30 3.71 -13.91
C PHE A 23 -17.73 2.58 -13.05
N PHE A 24 -16.69 2.86 -12.25
CA PHE A 24 -16.14 1.87 -11.32
C PHE A 24 -17.16 1.45 -10.25
N ALA A 25 -17.98 2.38 -9.75
CA ALA A 25 -19.06 2.02 -8.83
C ALA A 25 -20.08 1.04 -9.43
N PHE A 26 -20.48 1.23 -10.70
CA PHE A 26 -21.36 0.28 -11.38
C PHE A 26 -20.69 -1.07 -11.64
N VAL A 27 -19.43 -1.07 -12.06
CA VAL A 27 -18.66 -2.31 -12.25
C VAL A 27 -18.55 -3.07 -10.92
N MET A 28 -18.24 -2.39 -9.83
CA MET A 28 -18.16 -3.00 -8.50
C MET A 28 -19.51 -3.48 -7.98
N MET A 29 -20.60 -2.77 -8.27
CA MET A 29 -21.95 -3.23 -7.96
C MET A 29 -22.26 -4.54 -8.69
N GLY A 30 -21.92 -4.63 -9.98
CA GLY A 30 -22.07 -5.85 -10.77
C GLY A 30 -21.25 -7.01 -10.23
N ILE A 31 -19.98 -6.77 -9.90
CA ILE A 31 -19.07 -7.78 -9.35
C ILE A 31 -19.54 -8.24 -7.97
N SER A 32 -19.94 -7.32 -7.10
CA SER A 32 -20.41 -7.64 -5.73
C SER A 32 -21.73 -8.41 -5.78
N HIS A 33 -22.63 -8.07 -6.70
CA HIS A 33 -23.86 -8.83 -6.93
C HIS A 33 -23.54 -10.26 -7.39
N LEU A 34 -22.63 -10.42 -8.36
CA LEU A 34 -22.23 -11.71 -8.87
C LEU A 34 -21.49 -12.54 -7.80
N GLN A 35 -20.63 -11.89 -7.02
CA GLN A 35 -19.92 -12.49 -5.89
C GLN A 35 -20.91 -13.00 -4.83
N ASN A 36 -21.85 -12.17 -4.40
CA ASN A 36 -22.83 -12.55 -3.38
C ASN A 36 -23.75 -13.71 -3.86
N LYS A 37 -24.08 -13.74 -5.17
CA LYS A 37 -24.97 -14.74 -5.77
C LYS A 37 -24.29 -16.09 -6.04
N TYR A 38 -23.06 -16.07 -6.56
CA TYR A 38 -22.38 -17.28 -7.07
C TYR A 38 -21.20 -17.75 -6.20
N THR A 39 -20.71 -16.94 -5.26
CA THR A 39 -19.54 -17.31 -4.43
C THR A 39 -19.87 -17.42 -2.96
N ARG A 40 -19.05 -18.16 -2.22
CA ARG A 40 -19.12 -18.28 -0.75
C ARG A 40 -18.87 -16.99 0.02
N PHE A 41 -18.25 -16.01 -0.61
CA PHE A 41 -17.78 -14.78 0.02
C PHE A 41 -18.86 -13.71 -0.01
N ASN A 42 -19.60 -13.60 1.10
CA ASN A 42 -20.72 -12.66 1.22
C ASN A 42 -20.26 -11.35 1.85
N THR A 43 -20.32 -10.26 1.08
CA THR A 43 -19.99 -8.89 1.51
C THR A 43 -20.84 -8.39 2.68
N ASN A 44 -21.97 -9.04 2.96
CA ASN A 44 -22.82 -8.75 4.13
C ASN A 44 -22.27 -9.28 5.46
N THR A 45 -21.04 -9.81 5.50
CA THR A 45 -20.37 -10.21 6.73
C THR A 45 -19.20 -9.28 7.04
N SER A 46 -19.04 -8.89 8.30
CA SER A 46 -17.99 -7.94 8.73
C SER A 46 -16.57 -8.45 8.38
N GLU A 47 -16.37 -9.77 8.48
CA GLU A 47 -15.08 -10.41 8.21
C GLU A 47 -14.72 -10.37 6.71
N GLU A 48 -15.67 -10.60 5.82
CA GLU A 48 -15.47 -10.44 4.37
C GLU A 48 -15.30 -8.96 4.00
N PHE A 49 -16.14 -8.07 4.55
CA PHE A 49 -16.11 -6.65 4.22
C PHE A 49 -14.78 -6.00 4.62
N ASN A 50 -14.30 -6.28 5.83
CA ASN A 50 -13.10 -5.63 6.37
C ASN A 50 -11.81 -6.41 6.11
N THR A 51 -11.83 -7.74 6.02
CA THR A 51 -10.58 -8.54 5.93
C THR A 51 -10.49 -9.43 4.70
N ALA A 52 -11.48 -9.38 3.81
CA ALA A 52 -11.56 -10.24 2.61
C ALA A 52 -11.38 -11.73 2.93
N SER A 53 -11.87 -12.14 4.09
CA SER A 53 -11.69 -13.47 4.68
C SER A 53 -10.25 -13.99 4.66
N ARG A 54 -9.26 -13.09 4.71
CA ARG A 54 -7.82 -13.41 4.78
C ARG A 54 -7.34 -14.35 3.67
N SER A 55 -7.99 -14.30 2.50
CA SER A 55 -7.93 -15.38 1.49
C SER A 55 -7.34 -14.96 0.13
N ILE A 56 -6.84 -13.72 0.02
CA ILE A 56 -6.37 -13.17 -1.25
C ILE A 56 -5.01 -13.76 -1.65
N LYS A 57 -4.87 -14.11 -2.93
CA LYS A 57 -3.66 -14.73 -3.50
C LYS A 57 -2.51 -13.72 -3.69
N PRO A 58 -1.25 -14.19 -3.76
CA PRO A 58 -0.07 -13.33 -3.70
C PRO A 58 0.06 -12.33 -4.83
N GLY A 59 -0.27 -12.72 -6.07
CA GLY A 59 -0.25 -11.84 -7.22
C GLY A 59 -1.25 -10.69 -7.06
N LEU A 60 -2.49 -10.99 -6.67
CA LEU A 60 -3.51 -9.96 -6.46
C LEU A 60 -3.17 -9.06 -5.26
N ILE A 61 -2.57 -9.60 -4.20
CA ILE A 61 -2.00 -8.77 -3.11
C ILE A 61 -0.87 -7.88 -3.65
N ALA A 62 0.08 -8.41 -4.43
CA ALA A 62 1.20 -7.64 -4.97
C ALA A 62 0.72 -6.51 -5.89
N SER A 63 -0.26 -6.79 -6.76
CA SER A 63 -0.93 -5.78 -7.59
C SER A 63 -1.64 -4.73 -6.73
N GLY A 64 -2.43 -5.17 -5.73
CA GLY A 64 -3.09 -4.27 -4.80
C GLY A 64 -2.12 -3.40 -4.00
N ILE A 65 -0.97 -3.96 -3.61
CA ILE A 65 0.12 -3.24 -2.96
C ILE A 65 0.66 -2.15 -3.88
N VAL A 66 0.94 -2.47 -5.15
CA VAL A 66 1.41 -1.47 -6.12
C VAL A 66 0.37 -0.37 -6.30
N SER A 67 -0.90 -0.74 -6.48
CA SER A 67 -2.01 0.20 -6.69
C SER A 67 -2.16 1.18 -5.54
N ALA A 68 -2.27 0.67 -4.32
CA ALA A 68 -2.61 1.45 -3.14
C ALA A 68 -1.50 2.42 -2.69
N TRP A 69 -0.28 2.17 -3.15
CA TRP A 69 0.87 3.00 -2.85
C TRP A 69 1.25 3.90 -4.02
N THR A 70 0.60 3.73 -5.16
CA THR A 70 0.74 4.65 -6.27
C THR A 70 -0.16 5.84 -6.05
N TRP A 71 0.27 6.73 -5.15
CA TRP A 71 -0.41 7.96 -4.82
C TRP A 71 -0.31 8.97 -5.96
N ALA A 72 -1.16 10.01 -5.96
CA ALA A 72 -0.91 11.20 -6.78
C ALA A 72 0.50 11.75 -6.52
N ALA A 73 0.91 11.84 -5.25
CA ALA A 73 2.26 12.22 -4.85
C ALA A 73 3.34 11.32 -5.48
N THR A 74 3.10 10.00 -5.58
CA THR A 74 4.05 9.05 -6.18
C THR A 74 4.38 9.39 -7.62
N LEU A 75 3.42 9.88 -8.41
CA LEU A 75 3.65 10.25 -9.81
C LEU A 75 4.12 11.71 -9.94
N LEU A 76 3.53 12.61 -9.17
CA LEU A 76 3.75 14.05 -9.26
C LEU A 76 5.03 14.50 -8.55
N GLN A 77 5.22 14.08 -7.31
CA GLN A 77 6.38 14.47 -6.49
C GLN A 77 7.66 13.80 -7.00
N SER A 78 7.59 12.54 -7.44
CA SER A 78 8.74 11.88 -8.08
C SER A 78 9.18 12.63 -9.34
N SER A 79 8.23 13.08 -10.16
CA SER A 79 8.51 13.90 -11.36
C SER A 79 9.05 15.29 -11.00
N THR A 80 8.61 15.85 -9.87
CA THR A 80 9.11 17.12 -9.32
C THR A 80 10.56 17.02 -8.90
N VAL A 81 10.93 15.98 -8.15
CA VAL A 81 12.33 15.78 -7.76
C VAL A 81 13.21 15.37 -8.94
N ALA A 82 12.65 14.76 -9.97
CA ALA A 82 13.35 14.54 -11.24
C ALA A 82 13.64 15.84 -11.98
N TYR A 83 12.67 16.75 -12.00
CA TYR A 83 12.85 18.08 -12.55
C TYR A 83 13.91 18.88 -11.79
N GLN A 84 13.88 18.82 -10.45
CA GLN A 84 14.79 19.58 -9.59
C GLN A 84 16.20 18.98 -9.53
N TYR A 85 16.32 17.66 -9.44
CA TYR A 85 17.59 16.99 -9.11
C TYR A 85 18.13 16.08 -10.21
N GLY A 86 17.41 15.93 -11.33
CA GLY A 86 17.78 15.03 -12.41
C GLY A 86 17.60 13.56 -12.03
N VAL A 87 18.46 12.68 -12.56
CA VAL A 87 18.37 11.20 -12.39
C VAL A 87 18.41 10.75 -10.93
N ALA A 88 18.99 11.55 -10.03
CA ALA A 88 19.02 11.26 -8.59
C ALA A 88 17.63 11.31 -7.95
N GLY A 89 16.74 12.20 -8.41
CA GLY A 89 15.41 12.40 -7.85
C GLY A 89 14.53 11.14 -7.91
N PRO A 90 14.24 10.59 -9.11
CA PRO A 90 13.46 9.37 -9.28
C PRO A 90 14.03 8.20 -8.50
N PHE A 91 15.36 8.07 -8.48
CA PHE A 91 16.02 6.96 -7.80
C PHE A 91 15.82 7.05 -6.28
N TRP A 92 16.14 8.19 -5.65
CA TRP A 92 15.96 8.36 -4.21
C TRP A 92 14.49 8.28 -3.78
N TYR A 93 13.56 8.77 -4.61
CA TYR A 93 12.13 8.61 -4.37
C TYR A 93 11.73 7.13 -4.38
N ALA A 94 12.09 6.41 -5.45
CA ALA A 94 11.71 5.01 -5.64
C ALA A 94 12.37 4.10 -4.60
N ALA A 95 13.68 4.25 -4.38
CA ALA A 95 14.45 3.47 -3.41
C ALA A 95 13.92 3.67 -1.99
N GLY A 96 13.82 4.93 -1.53
CA GLY A 96 13.43 5.24 -0.16
C GLY A 96 12.06 4.69 0.21
N ALA A 97 11.08 4.77 -0.71
CA ALA A 97 9.76 4.20 -0.48
C ALA A 97 9.74 2.66 -0.60
N THR A 98 10.44 2.06 -1.58
CA THR A 98 10.57 0.59 -1.67
C THR A 98 11.20 -0.02 -0.42
N VAL A 99 12.13 0.67 0.24
CA VAL A 99 12.74 0.20 1.49
C VAL A 99 11.68 0.07 2.60
N GLN A 100 10.82 1.07 2.77
CA GLN A 100 9.80 1.08 3.82
C GLN A 100 8.82 -0.08 3.66
N ILE A 101 8.43 -0.32 2.42
CA ILE A 101 7.58 -1.43 1.98
C ILE A 101 8.20 -2.77 2.37
N LEU A 102 9.47 -2.94 2.02
CA LEU A 102 10.19 -4.17 2.27
C LEU A 102 10.37 -4.38 3.77
N MET A 103 10.66 -3.33 4.53
CA MET A 103 10.73 -3.40 6.00
C MET A 103 9.36 -3.76 6.61
N PHE A 104 8.27 -3.24 6.07
CA PHE A 104 6.92 -3.59 6.52
C PHE A 104 6.57 -5.06 6.30
N SER A 105 7.20 -5.76 5.35
CA SER A 105 7.01 -7.21 5.16
C SER A 105 7.34 -8.01 6.44
N ILE A 106 8.28 -7.52 7.26
CA ILE A 106 8.64 -8.10 8.55
C ILE A 106 7.47 -7.97 9.53
N LEU A 107 6.83 -6.80 9.57
CA LEU A 107 5.64 -6.53 10.39
C LEU A 107 4.46 -7.37 9.92
N ALA A 108 4.22 -7.43 8.61
CA ALA A 108 3.17 -8.26 8.03
C ALA A 108 3.30 -9.74 8.44
N CYS A 109 4.53 -10.28 8.41
CA CYS A 109 4.80 -11.64 8.89
C CYS A 109 4.53 -11.76 10.40
N LYS A 110 4.94 -10.78 11.20
CA LYS A 110 4.72 -10.79 12.66
C LYS A 110 3.26 -10.67 13.05
N VAL A 111 2.44 -9.95 12.29
CA VAL A 111 0.97 -9.93 12.47
C VAL A 111 0.42 -11.34 12.34
N LYS A 112 0.83 -12.07 11.30
CA LYS A 112 0.38 -13.45 11.10
C LYS A 112 0.83 -14.41 12.19
N MET A 113 2.02 -14.22 12.75
CA MET A 113 2.55 -15.06 13.82
C MET A 113 1.97 -14.74 15.20
N ASN A 114 1.71 -13.47 15.49
CA ASN A 114 1.42 -13.00 16.85
C ASN A 114 -0.04 -12.55 17.05
N ALA A 115 -0.75 -12.19 15.98
CA ALA A 115 -2.13 -11.68 16.03
C ALA A 115 -2.90 -12.01 14.73
N PRO A 116 -3.03 -13.30 14.32
CA PRO A 116 -3.62 -13.69 13.03
C PRO A 116 -5.09 -13.25 12.87
N ARG A 117 -5.80 -13.08 13.99
CA ARG A 117 -7.24 -12.79 14.08
C ARG A 117 -7.58 -11.32 14.35
N ALA A 118 -6.59 -10.42 14.37
CA ALA A 118 -6.84 -9.00 14.46
C ALA A 118 -7.48 -8.46 13.17
N HIS A 119 -8.30 -7.43 13.29
CA HIS A 119 -8.82 -6.59 12.21
C HIS A 119 -7.97 -5.32 12.02
N THR A 120 -7.41 -4.78 13.12
CA THR A 120 -6.55 -3.60 13.10
C THR A 120 -5.27 -3.81 13.91
N TYR A 121 -4.23 -3.01 13.64
CA TYR A 121 -3.02 -3.07 14.47
C TYR A 121 -3.23 -2.46 15.86
N LEU A 122 -4.25 -1.60 16.01
CA LEU A 122 -4.59 -0.98 17.28
C LEU A 122 -5.25 -1.96 18.24
N GLU A 123 -6.00 -2.97 17.78
CA GLU A 123 -6.43 -4.08 18.64
C GLU A 123 -5.23 -4.77 19.31
N ILE A 124 -4.11 -4.90 18.59
CA ILE A 124 -2.86 -5.48 19.12
C ILE A 124 -2.26 -4.56 20.19
N VAL A 125 -2.19 -3.25 19.93
CA VAL A 125 -1.72 -2.24 20.90
C VAL A 125 -2.60 -2.24 22.15
N GLN A 126 -3.92 -2.32 22.00
CA GLN A 126 -4.89 -2.36 23.09
C GLN A 126 -4.75 -3.61 23.94
N ALA A 127 -4.64 -4.78 23.32
CA ALA A 127 -4.44 -6.05 24.03
C ALA A 127 -3.10 -6.09 24.77
N ARG A 128 -2.07 -5.44 24.22
CA ARG A 128 -0.72 -5.47 24.76
C ARG A 128 -0.46 -4.44 25.85
N TYR A 129 -0.87 -3.19 25.64
CA TYR A 129 -0.48 -2.04 26.48
C TYR A 129 -1.66 -1.37 27.20
N GLY A 130 -2.89 -1.76 26.86
CA GLY A 130 -4.09 -1.18 27.43
C GLY A 130 -4.49 0.17 26.82
N ARG A 131 -5.45 0.82 27.49
CA ARG A 131 -6.23 1.94 26.95
C ARG A 131 -5.39 3.19 26.62
N THR A 132 -4.44 3.55 27.47
CA THR A 132 -3.66 4.79 27.29
C THR A 132 -2.83 4.73 26.02
N ALA A 133 -2.06 3.65 25.84
CA ALA A 133 -1.28 3.44 24.64
C ALA A 133 -2.18 3.33 23.41
N HIS A 134 -3.30 2.62 23.51
CA HIS A 134 -4.26 2.53 22.42
C HIS A 134 -4.73 3.91 21.93
N ILE A 135 -5.13 4.81 22.85
CA ILE A 135 -5.55 6.18 22.47
C ILE A 135 -4.39 6.95 21.85
N THR A 136 -3.17 6.80 22.36
CA THR A 136 -1.98 7.44 21.76
C THR A 136 -1.75 6.98 20.32
N PHE A 137 -1.73 5.67 20.05
CA PHE A 137 -1.52 5.18 18.69
C PHE A 137 -2.74 5.42 17.79
N LEU A 138 -3.96 5.45 18.33
CA LEU A 138 -5.16 5.85 17.60
C LEU A 138 -5.06 7.31 17.12
N PHE A 139 -4.50 8.22 17.93
CA PHE A 139 -4.19 9.57 17.50
C PHE A 139 -3.22 9.58 16.31
N PHE A 140 -2.10 8.85 16.40
CA PHE A 140 -1.13 8.77 15.30
C PHE A 140 -1.71 8.14 14.04
N ALA A 141 -2.55 7.11 14.18
CA ALA A 141 -3.25 6.49 13.05
C ALA A 141 -4.14 7.52 12.34
N PHE A 142 -5.01 8.23 13.07
CA PHE A 142 -5.88 9.24 12.48
C PHE A 142 -5.11 10.41 11.88
N VAL A 143 -4.05 10.90 12.53
CA VAL A 143 -3.20 11.96 11.96
C VAL A 143 -2.59 11.47 10.64
N THR A 144 -2.07 10.24 10.62
CA THR A 144 -1.49 9.65 9.40
C THR A 144 -2.53 9.56 8.28
N ASN A 145 -3.69 8.95 8.54
CA ASN A 145 -4.74 8.79 7.53
C ASN A 145 -5.31 10.14 7.05
N ILE A 146 -5.44 11.15 7.92
CA ILE A 146 -5.88 12.50 7.50
C ILE A 146 -4.82 13.14 6.60
N LEU A 147 -3.53 13.07 6.97
CA LEU A 147 -2.44 13.62 6.17
C LEU A 147 -2.37 12.96 4.79
N VAL A 148 -2.35 11.62 4.75
CA VAL A 148 -2.32 10.85 3.49
C VAL A 148 -3.59 11.13 2.67
N GLY A 149 -4.76 10.98 3.27
CA GLY A 149 -6.06 11.18 2.61
C GLY A 149 -6.22 12.59 2.01
N SER A 150 -5.90 13.63 2.76
CA SER A 150 -5.99 15.01 2.28
C SER A 150 -4.93 15.34 1.21
N GLN A 151 -3.72 14.77 1.31
CA GLN A 151 -2.66 14.93 0.31
C GLN A 151 -3.05 14.32 -1.04
N LEU A 152 -3.72 13.16 -1.04
CA LEU A 152 -4.22 12.51 -2.25
C LEU A 152 -5.18 13.44 -3.01
N LEU A 153 -6.11 14.08 -2.30
CA LEU A 153 -7.07 15.00 -2.89
C LEU A 153 -6.43 16.31 -3.34
N LEU A 154 -5.47 16.84 -2.57
CA LEU A 154 -4.74 18.04 -2.94
C LEU A 154 -3.96 17.85 -4.25
N GLY A 155 -3.20 16.76 -4.37
CA GLY A 155 -2.46 16.44 -5.59
C GLY A 155 -3.39 16.11 -6.78
N GLY A 156 -4.43 15.31 -6.54
CA GLY A 156 -5.41 14.97 -7.58
C GLY A 156 -6.15 16.18 -8.13
N SER A 157 -6.67 17.03 -7.26
CA SER A 157 -7.41 18.24 -7.65
C SER A 157 -6.51 19.27 -8.34
N ALA A 158 -5.26 19.46 -7.88
CA ALA A 158 -4.32 20.39 -8.50
C ALA A 158 -4.10 20.08 -9.98
N VAL A 159 -3.90 18.80 -10.33
CA VAL A 159 -3.68 18.42 -11.74
C VAL A 159 -4.97 18.47 -12.55
N VAL A 160 -6.10 18.02 -12.01
CA VAL A 160 -7.40 18.12 -12.68
C VAL A 160 -7.70 19.60 -13.01
N THR A 161 -7.51 20.50 -12.06
CA THR A 161 -7.68 21.94 -12.25
C THR A 161 -6.69 22.49 -13.27
N SER A 162 -5.41 22.12 -13.18
CA SER A 162 -4.38 22.63 -14.09
C SER A 162 -4.61 22.19 -15.54
N LEU A 163 -5.01 20.95 -15.78
CA LEU A 163 -5.20 20.41 -17.13
C LEU A 163 -6.53 20.83 -17.77
N THR A 164 -7.59 21.00 -16.98
CA THR A 164 -8.97 21.15 -17.49
C THR A 164 -9.62 22.50 -17.18
N GLY A 165 -9.09 23.24 -16.20
CA GLY A 165 -9.72 24.44 -15.64
C GLY A 165 -10.89 24.17 -14.69
N MET A 166 -11.14 22.91 -14.31
CA MET A 166 -12.14 22.57 -13.30
C MET A 166 -11.83 23.25 -11.95
N ASN A 167 -12.85 23.76 -11.27
CA ASN A 167 -12.68 24.38 -9.96
C ASN A 167 -12.04 23.41 -8.96
N VAL A 168 -10.99 23.85 -8.26
CA VAL A 168 -10.20 23.00 -7.36
C VAL A 168 -11.03 22.45 -6.20
N TYR A 169 -11.89 23.26 -5.58
CA TYR A 169 -12.76 22.83 -4.49
C TYR A 169 -13.80 21.82 -4.98
N ALA A 170 -14.37 22.04 -6.17
CA ALA A 170 -15.26 21.04 -6.78
C ALA A 170 -14.53 19.72 -7.00
N ALA A 171 -13.30 19.73 -7.49
CA ALA A 171 -12.51 18.51 -7.67
C ALA A 171 -12.24 17.80 -6.32
N ILE A 172 -11.86 18.55 -5.28
CA ILE A 172 -11.62 18.02 -3.93
C ILE A 172 -12.85 17.28 -3.39
N PHE A 173 -14.05 17.84 -3.53
CA PHE A 173 -15.27 17.21 -3.02
C PHE A 173 -15.80 16.09 -3.91
N LEU A 174 -15.64 16.17 -5.24
CA LEU A 174 -16.23 15.21 -6.17
C LEU A 174 -15.41 13.93 -6.34
N ILE A 175 -14.08 14.01 -6.25
CA ILE A 175 -13.20 12.83 -6.35
C ILE A 175 -13.60 11.71 -5.35
N PRO A 176 -13.75 11.96 -4.04
CA PRO A 176 -14.06 10.90 -3.09
C PRO A 176 -15.50 10.36 -3.20
N VAL A 177 -16.42 11.05 -3.89
CA VAL A 177 -17.84 10.62 -3.97
C VAL A 177 -17.98 9.28 -4.69
N GLY A 178 -17.40 9.15 -5.89
CA GLY A 178 -17.43 7.90 -6.65
C GLY A 178 -16.72 6.77 -5.89
N VAL A 179 -15.65 7.11 -5.18
CA VAL A 179 -14.88 6.18 -4.35
C VAL A 179 -15.70 5.66 -3.17
N CYS A 180 -16.33 6.55 -2.41
CA CYS A 180 -17.21 6.16 -1.30
C CYS A 180 -18.32 5.23 -1.78
N ALA A 181 -18.94 5.54 -2.92
CA ALA A 181 -20.01 4.72 -3.48
C ALA A 181 -19.53 3.28 -3.74
N TYR A 182 -18.41 3.08 -4.43
CA TYR A 182 -17.96 1.73 -4.74
C TYR A 182 -17.39 0.98 -3.53
N VAL A 183 -16.77 1.69 -2.57
CA VAL A 183 -16.23 1.06 -1.35
C VAL A 183 -17.37 0.57 -0.45
N VAL A 184 -18.41 1.39 -0.26
CA VAL A 184 -19.61 1.01 0.51
C VAL A 184 -20.30 -0.21 -0.12
N LEU A 185 -20.36 -0.26 -1.46
CA LEU A 185 -21.04 -1.36 -2.16
C LEU A 185 -20.21 -2.65 -2.20
N GLY A 186 -18.88 -2.56 -2.26
CA GLY A 186 -18.02 -3.70 -2.58
C GLY A 186 -17.15 -4.25 -1.44
N GLY A 187 -16.82 -3.44 -0.43
CA GLY A 187 -15.89 -3.82 0.64
C GLY A 187 -14.46 -4.13 0.15
N LEU A 188 -13.64 -4.73 1.02
CA LEU A 188 -12.20 -4.89 0.77
C LEU A 188 -11.87 -5.82 -0.41
N ARG A 189 -12.59 -6.94 -0.60
CA ARG A 189 -12.31 -7.85 -1.72
C ARG A 189 -12.58 -7.21 -3.08
N ALA A 190 -13.71 -6.51 -3.24
CA ALA A 190 -14.00 -5.80 -4.47
C ALA A 190 -12.97 -4.70 -4.73
N THR A 191 -12.51 -4.05 -3.65
CA THR A 191 -11.46 -3.03 -3.72
C THR A 191 -10.14 -3.60 -4.25
N PHE A 192 -9.76 -4.83 -3.90
CA PHE A 192 -8.60 -5.50 -4.51
C PHE A 192 -8.73 -5.70 -6.03
N LEU A 193 -9.94 -5.95 -6.54
CA LEU A 193 -10.16 -6.10 -7.97
C LEU A 193 -10.18 -4.74 -8.69
N CYS A 194 -10.74 -3.71 -8.05
CA CYS A 194 -10.59 -2.31 -8.48
C CYS A 194 -9.11 -1.93 -8.59
N ASP A 195 -8.33 -2.20 -7.54
CA ASP A 195 -6.89 -1.92 -7.48
C ASP A 195 -6.13 -2.61 -8.62
N TYR A 196 -6.49 -3.85 -8.93
CA TYR A 196 -5.94 -4.55 -10.09
C TYR A 196 -6.24 -3.79 -11.40
N SER A 197 -7.49 -3.41 -11.65
CA SER A 197 -7.87 -2.66 -12.85
C SER A 197 -7.15 -1.30 -12.94
N HIS A 198 -7.05 -0.57 -11.82
CA HIS A 198 -6.30 0.68 -11.75
C HIS A 198 -4.82 0.47 -12.11
N THR A 199 -4.21 -0.58 -11.58
CA THR A 199 -2.80 -0.92 -11.85
C THR A 199 -2.57 -1.28 -13.31
N VAL A 200 -3.48 -2.03 -13.94
CA VAL A 200 -3.39 -2.36 -15.38
C VAL A 200 -3.36 -1.09 -16.24
N ILE A 201 -4.33 -0.19 -16.02
CA ILE A 201 -4.42 1.07 -16.77
C ILE A 201 -3.16 1.91 -16.54
N LEU A 202 -2.70 1.97 -15.29
CA LEU A 202 -1.51 2.71 -14.91
C LEU A 202 -0.24 2.20 -15.61
N MET A 203 0.00 0.89 -15.62
CA MET A 203 1.18 0.30 -16.26
C MET A 203 1.19 0.52 -17.77
N ILE A 204 0.03 0.43 -18.42
CA ILE A 204 -0.10 0.73 -19.86
C ILE A 204 0.28 2.18 -20.15
N ILE A 205 -0.20 3.13 -19.36
CA ILE A 205 0.07 4.55 -19.56
C ILE A 205 1.55 4.89 -19.28
N ILE A 206 2.17 4.29 -18.27
CA ILE A 206 3.60 4.46 -18.00
C ILE A 206 4.41 3.97 -19.20
N LEU A 207 4.17 2.75 -19.68
CA LEU A 207 4.86 2.20 -20.85
C LEU A 207 4.62 3.05 -22.09
N TYR A 208 3.41 3.57 -22.28
CA TYR A 208 3.07 4.47 -23.38
C TYR A 208 3.93 5.73 -23.36
N PHE A 209 4.04 6.42 -22.21
CA PHE A 209 4.90 7.59 -22.10
C PHE A 209 6.38 7.25 -22.32
N MET A 210 6.85 6.11 -21.79
CA MET A 210 8.24 5.67 -21.96
C MET A 210 8.56 5.43 -23.44
N PHE A 211 7.74 4.66 -24.16
CA PHE A 211 7.93 4.43 -25.60
C PHE A 211 7.74 5.69 -26.43
N ASN A 212 6.84 6.59 -26.03
CA ASN A 212 6.71 7.87 -26.69
C ASN A 212 8.02 8.65 -26.55
N ALA A 213 8.46 8.97 -25.33
CA ALA A 213 9.63 9.79 -25.09
C ALA A 213 10.93 9.20 -25.65
N TYR A 214 11.16 7.89 -25.51
CA TYR A 214 12.45 7.27 -25.81
C TYR A 214 12.52 6.46 -27.11
N ALA A 215 11.44 6.36 -27.89
CA ALA A 215 11.47 5.58 -29.13
C ALA A 215 10.75 6.20 -30.33
N THR A 216 9.67 6.97 -30.11
CA THR A 216 8.81 7.41 -31.24
C THR A 216 8.60 8.91 -31.34
N ASN A 217 8.82 9.69 -30.27
CA ASN A 217 8.59 11.12 -30.27
C ASN A 217 9.63 11.88 -31.12
N ASP A 218 9.19 12.91 -31.83
CA ASP A 218 10.03 13.73 -32.71
C ASP A 218 10.95 14.70 -31.96
N LEU A 219 10.61 15.04 -30.71
CA LEU A 219 11.39 15.96 -29.87
C LEU A 219 12.55 15.29 -29.13
N ILE A 220 12.38 14.01 -28.76
CA ILE A 220 13.36 13.25 -27.98
C ILE A 220 13.71 11.97 -28.75
N GLY A 221 12.78 11.04 -28.89
CA GLY A 221 12.88 9.89 -29.80
C GLY A 221 13.95 8.84 -29.46
N SER A 222 14.89 9.13 -28.57
CA SER A 222 15.91 8.19 -28.09
C SER A 222 16.49 8.60 -26.73
N PRO A 223 17.00 7.65 -25.92
CA PRO A 223 17.76 7.98 -24.72
C PRO A 223 19.00 8.83 -25.01
N GLY A 224 19.59 8.66 -26.21
CA GLY A 224 20.76 9.41 -26.65
C GLY A 224 20.46 10.89 -26.89
N GLU A 225 19.30 11.22 -27.42
CA GLU A 225 18.88 12.62 -27.62
C GLU A 225 18.47 13.27 -26.30
N MET A 226 17.75 12.54 -25.44
CA MET A 226 17.45 13.00 -24.07
C MET A 226 18.74 13.40 -23.34
N TYR A 227 19.80 12.59 -23.47
CA TYR A 227 21.11 12.91 -22.90
C TYR A 227 21.68 14.25 -23.41
N GLU A 228 21.63 14.51 -24.72
CA GLU A 228 22.13 15.77 -25.28
C GLU A 228 21.29 16.98 -24.82
N LEU A 229 19.97 16.82 -24.78
CA LEU A 229 19.06 17.86 -24.28
C LEU A 229 19.29 18.18 -22.80
N LEU A 230 19.47 17.16 -21.96
CA LEU A 230 19.79 17.33 -20.54
C LEU A 230 21.17 17.95 -20.33
N LYS A 231 22.15 17.61 -21.17
CA LYS A 231 23.48 18.23 -21.15
C LYS A 231 23.40 19.71 -21.50
N LYS A 232 22.62 20.08 -22.52
CA LYS A 232 22.36 21.47 -22.88
C LYS A 232 21.64 22.21 -21.75
N ALA A 233 20.62 21.59 -21.16
CA ALA A 233 19.89 22.14 -20.03
C ALA A 233 20.81 22.39 -18.82
N ALA A 234 21.76 21.51 -18.53
CA ALA A 234 22.73 21.69 -17.43
C ALA A 234 23.63 22.92 -17.62
N VAL A 235 23.93 23.32 -18.86
CA VAL A 235 24.70 24.53 -19.15
C VAL A 235 23.85 25.78 -18.98
N GLN A 236 22.59 25.74 -19.42
CA GLN A 236 21.68 26.88 -19.38
C GLN A 236 21.07 27.11 -17.99
N ARG A 237 20.79 26.01 -17.27
CA ARG A 237 20.12 25.95 -15.97
C ARG A 237 20.84 24.91 -15.10
N PRO A 238 22.03 25.21 -14.58
CA PRO A 238 22.77 24.27 -13.74
C PRO A 238 22.03 23.99 -12.43
N VAL A 239 21.99 22.71 -12.03
CA VAL A 239 21.35 22.29 -10.77
C VAL A 239 22.26 22.56 -9.58
N ALA A 240 21.80 23.36 -8.61
CA ALA A 240 22.52 23.62 -7.38
C ALA A 240 22.76 22.33 -6.58
N GLY A 241 24.00 22.10 -6.15
CA GLY A 241 24.37 20.91 -5.37
C GLY A 241 24.62 19.63 -6.19
N ASN A 242 24.46 19.68 -7.52
CA ASN A 242 24.87 18.60 -8.43
C ASN A 242 26.30 18.81 -8.93
N VAL A 243 27.03 17.73 -9.21
CA VAL A 243 28.36 17.80 -9.83
C VAL A 243 28.25 18.46 -11.20
N GLN A 244 28.99 19.56 -11.40
CA GLN A 244 28.98 20.36 -12.63
C GLN A 244 27.58 20.87 -13.02
N GLY A 245 26.64 20.95 -12.06
CA GLY A 245 25.25 21.32 -12.35
C GLY A 245 24.48 20.28 -13.18
N SER A 246 25.02 19.07 -13.36
CA SER A 246 24.48 18.06 -14.27
C SER A 246 23.17 17.44 -13.78
N TYR A 247 22.22 17.23 -14.68
CA TYR A 247 21.01 16.44 -14.42
C TYR A 247 21.27 14.91 -14.46
N MET A 248 22.47 14.48 -14.85
CA MET A 248 22.81 13.08 -15.11
C MET A 248 23.88 12.60 -14.13
N THR A 249 23.68 12.85 -12.85
CA THR A 249 24.55 12.37 -11.77
C THR A 249 23.72 11.97 -10.56
N LEU A 250 24.18 10.95 -9.82
CA LEU A 250 23.64 10.65 -8.49
C LEU A 250 24.27 11.50 -7.39
N LYS A 251 25.35 12.23 -7.68
CA LYS A 251 25.93 13.20 -6.75
C LYS A 251 25.13 14.49 -6.77
N SER A 252 23.97 14.43 -6.11
CA SER A 252 23.08 15.56 -5.83
C SER A 252 22.88 15.68 -4.32
N ASN A 253 23.35 16.77 -3.72
CA ASN A 253 23.23 16.97 -2.28
C ASN A 253 21.76 17.04 -1.84
N TYR A 254 20.93 17.79 -2.57
CA TYR A 254 19.52 17.95 -2.24
C TYR A 254 18.71 16.68 -2.53
N ALA A 255 19.05 15.89 -3.56
CA ALA A 255 18.39 14.59 -3.76
C ALA A 255 18.70 13.61 -2.62
N LEU A 256 19.93 13.61 -2.08
CA LEU A 256 20.27 12.79 -0.93
C LEU A 256 19.51 13.24 0.33
N ILE A 257 19.44 14.55 0.59
CA ILE A 257 18.64 15.10 1.70
C ILE A 257 17.17 14.69 1.54
N PHE A 258 16.61 14.85 0.34
CA PHE A 258 15.27 14.39 0.00
C PHE A 258 15.12 12.89 0.23
N GLY A 259 16.09 12.06 -0.15
CA GLY A 259 16.08 10.62 0.10
C GLY A 259 16.01 10.26 1.58
N VAL A 260 16.73 10.99 2.45
CA VAL A 260 16.66 10.80 3.91
C VAL A 260 15.31 11.25 4.46
N ILE A 261 14.79 12.40 4.02
CA ILE A 261 13.45 12.87 4.39
C ILE A 261 12.41 11.83 3.98
N GLN A 262 12.51 11.33 2.74
CA GLN A 262 11.62 10.32 2.20
C GLN A 262 11.64 9.06 3.05
N LEU A 263 12.83 8.56 3.40
CA LEU A 263 13.01 7.37 4.22
C LEU A 263 12.33 7.54 5.58
N CYS A 264 12.54 8.67 6.25
CA CYS A 264 11.95 8.94 7.57
C CYS A 264 10.43 9.14 7.46
N SER A 265 9.99 9.98 6.54
CA SER A 265 8.60 10.40 6.38
C SER A 265 7.72 9.24 5.93
N GLY A 266 8.15 8.51 4.91
CA GLY A 266 7.42 7.35 4.43
C GLY A 266 7.45 6.17 5.41
N SER A 267 8.48 6.03 6.27
CA SER A 267 8.41 5.06 7.37
C SER A 267 7.26 5.37 8.32
N GLY A 268 7.05 6.66 8.60
CA GLY A 268 5.88 7.19 9.31
C GLY A 268 4.57 6.72 8.70
N THR A 269 4.39 7.00 7.41
CA THR A 269 3.14 6.68 6.72
C THR A 269 2.92 5.17 6.66
N VAL A 270 3.92 4.39 6.23
CA VAL A 270 3.78 2.94 6.05
C VAL A 270 3.50 2.20 7.37
N PHE A 271 4.11 2.61 8.48
CA PHE A 271 4.04 1.85 9.73
C PHE A 271 2.83 2.22 10.59
N LEU A 272 2.25 3.40 10.40
CA LEU A 272 1.16 3.92 11.24
C LEU A 272 -0.18 3.98 10.53
N ASP A 273 -0.17 3.92 9.21
CA ASP A 273 -1.38 3.91 8.39
C ASP A 273 -2.01 2.51 8.35
N GLN A 274 -3.25 2.44 8.84
CA GLN A 274 -4.04 1.22 8.85
C GLN A 274 -4.28 0.61 7.45
N ALA A 275 -4.20 1.37 6.35
CA ALA A 275 -4.36 0.85 5.00
C ALA A 275 -3.31 -0.24 4.67
N TYR A 276 -2.09 -0.07 5.18
CA TYR A 276 -0.98 -1.03 5.02
C TYR A 276 -1.22 -2.28 5.86
N TRP A 277 -1.62 -2.09 7.11
CA TRP A 277 -1.96 -3.20 8.02
C TRP A 277 -3.16 -4.00 7.50
N GLN A 278 -4.15 -3.35 6.87
CA GLN A 278 -5.31 -4.03 6.30
C GLN A 278 -4.92 -5.04 5.22
N ARG A 279 -3.95 -4.70 4.36
CA ARG A 279 -3.44 -5.61 3.32
C ARG A 279 -2.62 -6.74 3.91
N ALA A 280 -1.81 -6.46 4.94
CA ALA A 280 -1.14 -7.51 5.69
C ALA A 280 -2.15 -8.47 6.33
N ILE A 281 -3.21 -7.96 6.95
CA ILE A 281 -4.26 -8.76 7.59
C ILE A 281 -5.04 -9.56 6.54
N ALA A 282 -5.35 -9.01 5.37
CA ALA A 282 -6.06 -9.71 4.30
C ALA A 282 -5.22 -10.78 3.57
N SER A 283 -3.89 -10.72 3.68
CA SER A 283 -2.99 -11.68 3.02
C SER A 283 -3.01 -13.06 3.68
N ARG A 284 -2.75 -14.12 2.90
CA ARG A 284 -2.61 -15.48 3.44
C ARG A 284 -1.30 -15.62 4.25
N PRO A 285 -1.30 -16.30 5.40
CA PRO A 285 -0.11 -16.46 6.24
C PRO A 285 1.09 -17.05 5.50
N THR A 286 0.86 -18.09 4.69
CA THR A 286 1.90 -18.85 3.99
C THR A 286 2.61 -18.07 2.87
N THR A 287 1.96 -17.02 2.35
CA THR A 287 2.42 -16.34 1.13
C THR A 287 2.55 -14.83 1.26
N ALA A 288 2.17 -14.25 2.41
CA ALA A 288 2.27 -12.81 2.69
C ALA A 288 3.65 -12.23 2.35
N VAL A 289 4.74 -12.86 2.83
CA VAL A 289 6.11 -12.37 2.61
C VAL A 289 6.45 -12.29 1.13
N ARG A 290 6.07 -13.31 0.33
CA ARG A 290 6.32 -13.31 -1.11
C ARG A 290 5.56 -12.18 -1.80
N ALA A 291 4.30 -11.96 -1.41
CA ALA A 291 3.47 -10.90 -1.97
C ALA A 291 4.05 -9.51 -1.69
N TYR A 292 4.57 -9.27 -0.48
CA TYR A 292 5.22 -8.00 -0.12
C TYR A 292 6.55 -7.77 -0.85
N ILE A 293 7.40 -8.80 -1.00
CA ILE A 293 8.65 -8.69 -1.75
C ILE A 293 8.37 -8.39 -3.23
N LEU A 294 7.44 -9.14 -3.84
CA LEU A 294 7.02 -8.93 -5.22
C LEU A 294 6.39 -7.55 -5.41
N GLY A 295 5.47 -7.16 -4.51
CA GLY A 295 4.83 -5.86 -4.52
C GLY A 295 5.82 -4.70 -4.39
N GLY A 296 6.80 -4.80 -3.48
CA GLY A 296 7.80 -3.75 -3.31
C GLY A 296 8.78 -3.60 -4.47
N LEU A 297 9.20 -4.72 -5.07
CA LEU A 297 10.02 -4.71 -6.27
C LEU A 297 9.24 -4.15 -7.47
N ALA A 298 7.99 -4.55 -7.64
CA ALA A 298 7.13 -4.03 -8.70
C ALA A 298 6.83 -2.53 -8.51
N TRP A 299 6.64 -2.09 -7.26
CA TRP A 299 6.33 -0.69 -6.96
C TRP A 299 7.47 0.25 -7.33
N PHE A 300 8.75 -0.13 -7.11
CA PHE A 300 9.91 0.69 -7.48
C PHE A 300 9.83 1.22 -8.92
N ALA A 301 9.35 0.38 -9.84
CA ALA A 301 9.23 0.69 -11.26
C ALA A 301 8.33 1.89 -11.56
N VAL A 302 7.31 2.11 -10.74
CA VAL A 302 6.27 3.11 -10.99
C VAL A 302 6.85 4.52 -10.93
N PRO A 303 7.34 5.04 -9.79
CA PRO A 303 7.96 6.35 -9.75
C PRO A 303 9.26 6.38 -10.55
N PHE A 304 10.05 5.30 -10.56
CA PHE A 304 11.32 5.29 -11.30
C PHE A 304 11.10 5.45 -12.81
N GLY A 305 10.23 4.65 -13.42
CA GLY A 305 9.91 4.71 -14.85
C GLY A 305 9.17 5.98 -15.22
N PHE A 306 8.12 6.33 -14.47
CA PHE A 306 7.31 7.50 -14.77
C PHE A 306 8.08 8.81 -14.62
N ALA A 307 8.79 9.02 -13.50
CA ALA A 307 9.51 10.27 -13.25
C ALA A 307 10.80 10.41 -14.06
N THR A 308 11.52 9.31 -14.28
CA THR A 308 12.67 9.34 -15.20
C THR A 308 12.22 9.75 -16.60
N THR A 309 11.02 9.37 -17.01
CA THR A 309 10.46 9.76 -18.31
C THR A 309 9.94 11.19 -18.30
N LEU A 310 8.84 11.47 -17.58
CA LEU A 310 8.15 12.76 -17.67
C LEU A 310 8.89 13.86 -16.92
N GLY A 311 9.49 13.57 -15.77
CA GLY A 311 10.24 14.57 -15.02
C GLY A 311 11.51 15.03 -15.75
N LEU A 312 12.27 14.11 -16.37
CA LEU A 312 13.42 14.51 -17.21
C LEU A 312 12.97 15.13 -18.53
N SER A 313 11.88 14.66 -19.14
CA SER A 313 11.30 15.32 -20.32
C SER A 313 10.89 16.76 -20.02
N ALA A 314 10.40 17.03 -18.80
CA ALA A 314 10.06 18.38 -18.38
C ALA A 314 11.29 19.30 -18.39
N VAL A 315 12.47 18.80 -18.02
CA VAL A 315 13.75 19.54 -18.07
C VAL A 315 14.26 19.70 -19.50
N ALA A 316 14.23 18.61 -20.27
CA ALA A 316 14.78 18.55 -21.62
C ALA A 316 14.02 19.46 -22.60
N LEU A 317 12.71 19.65 -22.39
CA LEU A 317 11.84 20.34 -23.32
C LEU A 317 11.51 21.79 -22.95
N ILE A 318 12.01 22.34 -21.83
CA ILE A 318 11.68 23.71 -21.38
C ILE A 318 11.87 24.76 -22.48
N ASP A 319 12.96 24.67 -23.23
CA ASP A 319 13.31 25.64 -24.28
C ASP A 319 12.64 25.34 -25.63
N ASN A 320 11.74 24.35 -25.68
CA ASN A 320 11.01 24.01 -26.88
C ASN A 320 9.74 24.86 -26.99
N PRO A 321 9.39 25.41 -28.16
CA PRO A 321 8.15 26.16 -28.36
C PRO A 321 6.85 25.39 -28.06
N ARG A 322 6.87 24.05 -28.06
CA ARG A 322 5.74 23.21 -27.65
C ARG A 322 5.56 23.14 -26.13
N PHE A 323 6.54 23.59 -25.35
CA PHE A 323 6.48 23.55 -23.91
C PHE A 323 5.52 24.61 -23.37
N PRO A 324 4.60 24.29 -22.44
CA PRO A 324 3.49 25.18 -22.09
C PRO A 324 3.88 26.56 -21.54
N THR A 325 5.08 26.69 -20.95
CA THR A 325 5.55 27.96 -20.38
C THR A 325 6.50 28.73 -21.29
N TYR A 326 6.85 28.20 -22.46
CA TYR A 326 7.84 28.82 -23.36
C TYR A 326 7.43 30.24 -23.78
N PRO A 327 8.38 31.22 -23.81
CA PRO A 327 9.83 31.11 -23.57
C PRO A 327 10.24 31.19 -22.08
N GLY A 328 9.27 31.24 -21.16
CA GLY A 328 9.52 31.25 -19.73
C GLY A 328 9.75 29.86 -19.13
N VAL A 329 10.27 29.85 -17.90
CA VAL A 329 10.39 28.64 -17.08
C VAL A 329 9.14 28.45 -16.20
N PRO A 330 8.78 27.20 -15.84
CA PRO A 330 7.74 26.94 -14.85
C PRO A 330 7.96 27.70 -13.54
N GLN A 331 6.88 28.19 -12.94
CA GLN A 331 6.97 28.83 -11.62
C GLN A 331 7.32 27.80 -10.56
N SER A 332 8.04 28.21 -9.52
CA SER A 332 8.41 27.32 -8.41
C SER A 332 7.19 26.72 -7.71
N SER A 333 6.08 27.48 -7.63
CA SER A 333 4.80 27.00 -7.10
C SER A 333 4.20 25.89 -7.95
N ASP A 334 4.32 25.96 -9.28
CA ASP A 334 3.80 24.93 -10.19
C ASP A 334 4.60 23.63 -10.07
N ILE A 335 5.92 23.76 -9.93
CA ILE A 335 6.81 22.63 -9.69
C ILE A 335 6.52 22.00 -8.32
N SER A 336 6.37 22.80 -7.26
CA SER A 336 6.01 22.31 -5.92
C SER A 336 4.61 21.67 -5.86
N ALA A 337 3.68 22.14 -6.68
CA ALA A 337 2.35 21.54 -6.85
C ALA A 337 2.36 20.24 -7.67
N GLY A 338 3.52 19.80 -8.18
CA GLY A 338 3.65 18.54 -8.91
C GLY A 338 3.42 18.63 -10.42
N LEU A 339 3.35 19.84 -11.00
CA LEU A 339 2.94 20.03 -12.40
C LEU A 339 4.03 19.74 -13.44
N ALA A 340 5.25 19.36 -13.03
CA ALA A 340 6.34 19.02 -13.96
C ALA A 340 5.93 17.93 -14.97
N SER A 341 5.25 16.88 -14.51
CA SER A 341 4.76 15.80 -15.38
C SER A 341 3.64 16.27 -16.31
N ALA A 342 2.80 17.22 -15.87
CA ALA A 342 1.75 17.84 -16.68
C ALA A 342 2.32 18.64 -17.84
N TYR A 343 3.38 19.43 -17.59
CA TYR A 343 4.05 20.16 -18.66
C TYR A 343 4.75 19.23 -19.65
N ALA A 344 5.43 18.19 -19.16
CA ALA A 344 6.08 17.21 -20.03
C ALA A 344 5.09 16.44 -20.90
N ALA A 345 3.98 15.95 -20.32
CA ALA A 345 2.97 15.21 -21.06
C ALA A 345 2.35 16.07 -22.19
N GLN A 346 2.14 17.36 -21.93
CA GLN A 346 1.66 18.31 -22.93
C GLN A 346 2.71 18.61 -24.01
N ALA A 347 3.96 18.82 -23.62
CA ALA A 347 5.03 19.10 -24.57
C ALA A 347 5.27 17.91 -25.53
N LEU A 348 5.22 16.68 -25.00
CA LEU A 348 5.42 15.46 -25.78
C LEU A 348 4.25 15.16 -26.72
N MET A 349 3.00 15.33 -26.25
CA MET A 349 1.83 14.72 -26.92
C MET A 349 0.59 15.62 -26.99
N GLY A 350 0.70 16.89 -26.59
CA GLY A 350 -0.42 17.83 -26.54
C GLY A 350 -1.60 17.30 -25.74
N LYS A 351 -2.79 17.34 -26.35
CA LYS A 351 -4.04 16.89 -25.71
C LYS A 351 -4.02 15.41 -25.33
N GLY A 352 -3.40 14.55 -26.14
CA GLY A 352 -3.34 13.11 -25.88
C GLY A 352 -2.56 12.80 -24.59
N GLY A 353 -1.43 13.48 -24.39
CA GLY A 353 -0.64 13.35 -23.17
C GLY A 353 -1.36 13.87 -21.94
N ALA A 354 -2.07 15.00 -22.06
CA ALA A 354 -2.88 15.54 -20.97
C ALA A 354 -4.01 14.57 -20.56
N VAL A 355 -4.70 13.93 -21.52
CA VAL A 355 -5.73 12.93 -21.23
C VAL A 355 -5.12 11.70 -20.55
N ALA A 356 -4.00 11.18 -21.06
CA ALA A 356 -3.32 10.03 -20.47
C ALA A 356 -2.87 10.32 -19.02
N LEU A 357 -2.32 11.52 -18.78
CA LEU A 357 -1.93 11.96 -17.45
C LEU A 357 -3.13 12.10 -16.50
N LEU A 358 -4.23 12.69 -16.98
CA LEU A 358 -5.45 12.85 -16.21
C LEU A 358 -6.04 11.49 -15.79
N ILE A 359 -6.04 10.50 -16.71
CA ILE A 359 -6.52 9.15 -16.42
C ILE A 359 -5.62 8.47 -15.38
N VAL A 360 -4.29 8.42 -15.59
CA VAL A 360 -3.39 7.71 -14.67
C VAL A 360 -3.41 8.31 -13.26
N LEU A 361 -3.51 9.64 -13.15
CA LEU A 361 -3.64 10.31 -11.86
C LEU A 361 -4.98 10.04 -11.20
N PHE A 362 -6.07 10.00 -11.97
CA PHE A 362 -7.36 9.63 -11.43
C PHE A 362 -7.34 8.19 -10.90
N MET A 363 -6.76 7.24 -11.64
CA MET A 363 -6.59 5.84 -11.18
C MET A 363 -5.75 5.74 -9.89
N ALA A 364 -4.68 6.52 -9.81
CA ALA A 364 -3.84 6.61 -8.61
C ALA A 364 -4.63 7.14 -7.40
N VAL A 365 -5.33 8.26 -7.56
CA VAL A 365 -6.09 8.90 -6.47
C VAL A 365 -7.25 8.02 -6.00
N THR A 366 -8.04 7.44 -6.91
CA THR A 366 -9.19 6.62 -6.54
C THR A 366 -8.78 5.36 -5.79
N SER A 367 -7.77 4.63 -6.27
CA SER A 367 -7.24 3.43 -5.60
C SER A 367 -6.82 3.72 -4.17
N CYS A 368 -6.01 4.77 -3.99
CA CYS A 368 -5.47 5.12 -2.68
C CYS A 368 -6.59 5.63 -1.75
N ALA A 369 -7.49 6.47 -2.27
CA ALA A 369 -8.64 6.95 -1.50
C ALA A 369 -9.51 5.78 -1.01
N SER A 370 -9.73 4.74 -1.81
CA SER A 370 -10.47 3.57 -1.32
C SER A 370 -9.75 2.81 -0.21
N ALA A 371 -8.42 2.73 -0.26
CA ALA A 371 -7.64 2.10 0.79
C ALA A 371 -7.75 2.89 2.12
N GLU A 372 -7.63 4.22 2.05
CA GLU A 372 -7.78 5.11 3.21
C GLU A 372 -9.18 5.05 3.83
N LEU A 373 -10.22 5.02 3.00
CA LEU A 373 -11.61 4.94 3.46
C LEU A 373 -11.88 3.65 4.23
N ILE A 374 -11.37 2.51 3.75
CA ILE A 374 -11.47 1.23 4.46
C ILE A 374 -10.64 1.27 5.75
N ALA A 375 -9.42 1.81 5.68
CA ALA A 375 -8.52 1.93 6.82
C ALA A 375 -9.18 2.68 7.98
N VAL A 376 -9.61 3.92 7.76
CA VAL A 376 -10.23 4.74 8.80
C VAL A 376 -11.57 4.18 9.26
N SER A 377 -12.36 3.63 8.34
CA SER A 377 -13.60 2.97 8.72
C SER A 377 -13.36 1.77 9.65
N SER A 378 -12.33 0.97 9.41
CA SER A 378 -11.97 -0.15 10.28
C SER A 378 -11.55 0.34 11.67
N LEU A 379 -10.72 1.39 11.77
CA LEU A 379 -10.33 1.99 13.05
C LEU A 379 -11.55 2.51 13.82
N LEU A 380 -12.41 3.27 13.16
CA LEU A 380 -13.62 3.81 13.79
C LEU A 380 -14.61 2.71 14.19
N THR A 381 -14.68 1.62 13.44
CA THR A 381 -15.62 0.52 13.69
C THR A 381 -15.13 -0.40 14.82
N PHE A 382 -13.89 -0.87 14.77
CA PHE A 382 -13.36 -1.86 15.71
C PHE A 382 -12.72 -1.21 16.94
N ASP A 383 -11.89 -0.19 16.74
CA ASP A 383 -11.11 0.43 17.81
C ASP A 383 -11.86 1.54 18.56
N VAL A 384 -12.90 2.14 17.95
CA VAL A 384 -13.73 3.16 18.60
C VAL A 384 -15.11 2.62 18.94
N TYR A 385 -15.92 2.29 17.92
CA TYR A 385 -17.32 1.93 18.12
C TYR A 385 -17.48 0.63 18.89
N GLN A 386 -16.93 -0.48 18.39
CA GLN A 386 -17.03 -1.75 19.08
C GLN A 386 -16.31 -1.69 20.43
N ARG A 387 -15.11 -1.13 20.51
CA ARG A 387 -14.32 -1.15 21.74
C ARG A 387 -14.89 -0.28 22.87
N TYR A 388 -15.30 0.95 22.60
CA TYR A 388 -15.65 1.93 23.63
C TYR A 388 -17.13 2.30 23.69
N ILE A 389 -17.87 2.14 22.58
CA ILE A 389 -19.28 2.55 22.51
C ILE A 389 -20.20 1.34 22.71
N ARG A 390 -19.98 0.25 21.96
CA ARG A 390 -20.83 -0.94 21.98
C ARG A 390 -20.04 -2.25 21.80
N PRO A 391 -19.49 -2.82 22.90
CA PRO A 391 -18.71 -4.07 22.88
C PRO A 391 -19.44 -5.29 22.32
N THR A 392 -20.77 -5.34 22.47
CA THR A 392 -21.62 -6.46 22.06
C THR A 392 -22.34 -6.20 20.72
N ALA A 393 -21.77 -5.36 19.86
CA ALA A 393 -22.36 -5.04 18.56
C ALA A 393 -22.44 -6.28 17.64
N SER A 394 -23.58 -6.45 16.95
CA SER A 394 -23.77 -7.51 15.96
C SER A 394 -23.05 -7.20 14.65
N SER A 395 -22.76 -8.22 13.84
CA SER A 395 -22.08 -8.07 12.54
C SER A 395 -22.82 -7.10 11.60
N ALA A 396 -24.15 -7.11 11.59
CA ALA A 396 -24.94 -6.17 10.79
C ALA A 396 -24.78 -4.72 11.25
N SER A 397 -24.72 -4.49 12.58
CA SER A 397 -24.46 -3.16 13.14
C SER A 397 -23.06 -2.67 12.80
N LEU A 398 -22.05 -3.55 12.82
CA LEU A 398 -20.67 -3.19 12.48
C LEU A 398 -20.53 -2.77 11.02
N ILE A 399 -21.20 -3.46 10.09
CA ILE A 399 -21.21 -3.07 8.67
C ILE A 399 -21.90 -1.74 8.46
N PHE A 400 -23.08 -1.55 9.08
CA PHE A 400 -23.81 -0.29 8.96
C PHE A 400 -22.98 0.91 9.47
N VAL A 401 -22.32 0.74 10.62
CA VAL A 401 -21.41 1.75 11.16
C VAL A 401 -20.23 1.97 10.21
N SER A 402 -19.62 0.91 9.69
CA SER A 402 -18.51 1.00 8.73
C SER A 402 -18.90 1.81 7.48
N HIS A 403 -20.10 1.62 6.93
CA HIS A 403 -20.60 2.42 5.79
C HIS A 403 -20.75 3.91 6.13
N ILE A 404 -21.26 4.24 7.33
CA ILE A 404 -21.35 5.62 7.79
C ILE A 404 -19.96 6.23 7.93
N MET A 405 -19.01 5.49 8.52
CA MET A 405 -17.65 5.97 8.76
C MET A 405 -16.87 6.19 7.46
N ILE A 406 -17.11 5.38 6.42
CA ILE A 406 -16.57 5.62 5.07
C ILE A 406 -17.01 7.00 4.56
N CYS A 407 -18.31 7.29 4.55
CA CYS A 407 -18.83 8.57 4.07
C CYS A 407 -18.35 9.74 4.93
N ALA A 408 -18.31 9.58 6.26
CA ALA A 408 -17.84 10.61 7.18
C ALA A 408 -16.35 10.94 6.95
N PHE A 409 -15.51 9.92 6.73
CA PHE A 409 -14.10 10.15 6.44
C PHE A 409 -13.88 10.72 5.04
N GLY A 410 -14.66 10.29 4.04
CA GLY A 410 -14.63 10.89 2.69
C GLY A 410 -14.91 12.40 2.71
N LEU A 411 -15.84 12.85 3.55
CA LEU A 411 -16.05 14.27 3.80
C LEU A 411 -14.87 14.91 4.56
N THR A 412 -14.36 14.24 5.59
CA THR A 412 -13.26 14.75 6.43
C THR A 412 -12.00 15.00 5.61
N MET A 413 -11.56 14.04 4.80
CA MET A 413 -10.38 14.19 3.95
C MET A 413 -10.54 15.34 2.93
N ALA A 414 -11.76 15.55 2.40
CA ALA A 414 -12.07 16.66 1.50
C ALA A 414 -12.00 18.01 2.23
N VAL A 415 -12.55 18.11 3.44
CA VAL A 415 -12.48 19.32 4.27
C VAL A 415 -11.03 19.70 4.58
N PHE A 416 -10.20 18.75 5.02
CA PHE A 416 -8.78 19.02 5.27
C PHE A 416 -8.04 19.43 4.00
N ALA A 417 -8.29 18.78 2.86
CA ALA A 417 -7.71 19.19 1.58
C ALA A 417 -8.11 20.63 1.18
N CYS A 418 -9.34 21.05 1.47
CA CYS A 418 -9.78 22.44 1.26
C CYS A 418 -9.05 23.41 2.19
N ILE A 419 -8.86 23.03 3.46
CA ILE A 419 -8.11 23.85 4.42
C ILE A 419 -6.68 24.06 3.93
N TRP A 420 -5.99 22.99 3.53
CA TRP A 420 -4.62 23.06 2.99
C TRP A 420 -4.54 23.97 1.77
N ASN A 421 -5.47 23.80 0.82
CA ASN A 421 -5.52 24.63 -0.37
C ASN A 421 -5.78 26.12 -0.04
N ALA A 422 -6.71 26.40 0.88
CA ALA A 422 -7.09 27.76 1.25
C ALA A 422 -5.96 28.53 1.97
N ILE A 423 -5.15 27.83 2.76
CA ILE A 423 -4.01 28.44 3.47
C ILE A 423 -2.70 28.43 2.66
N GLY A 424 -2.73 27.92 1.42
CA GLY A 424 -1.58 27.91 0.52
C GLY A 424 -0.55 26.80 0.78
N ILE A 425 -0.95 25.71 1.45
CA ILE A 425 -0.14 24.49 1.54
C ILE A 425 -0.33 23.67 0.27
N ASP A 426 0.77 23.38 -0.42
CA ASP A 426 0.79 22.56 -1.62
C ASP A 426 1.21 21.11 -1.33
N LEU A 427 1.25 20.30 -2.39
CA LEU A 427 1.61 18.89 -2.34
C LEU A 427 3.04 18.69 -1.82
N GLY A 428 4.00 19.48 -2.30
CA GLY A 428 5.40 19.38 -1.92
C GLY A 428 5.64 19.67 -0.44
N TRP A 429 5.06 20.75 0.09
CA TRP A 429 5.16 21.10 1.50
C TRP A 429 4.59 19.99 2.40
N LEU A 430 3.36 19.55 2.09
CA LEU A 430 2.67 18.55 2.90
C LEU A 430 3.43 17.22 2.93
N PHE A 431 4.00 16.84 1.79
CA PHE A 431 4.80 15.64 1.62
C PHE A 431 6.09 15.64 2.46
N LEU A 432 6.79 16.79 2.53
CA LEU A 432 8.02 16.91 3.31
C LEU A 432 7.75 16.99 4.82
N VAL A 433 6.63 17.57 5.23
CA VAL A 433 6.30 17.80 6.65
C VAL A 433 5.63 16.61 7.31
N MET A 434 4.82 15.82 6.59
CA MET A 434 3.98 14.77 7.21
C MET A 434 4.76 13.85 8.16
N GLY A 435 5.97 13.46 7.76
CA GLY A 435 6.80 12.52 8.49
C GLY A 435 7.27 12.99 9.86
N LEU A 436 7.47 14.30 10.08
CA LEU A 436 7.86 14.80 11.40
C LEU A 436 6.70 14.76 12.39
N LEU A 437 5.45 14.82 11.90
CA LEU A 437 4.23 14.77 12.71
C LEU A 437 3.90 13.35 13.20
N ILE A 438 4.39 12.33 12.50
CA ILE A 438 4.04 10.92 12.80
C ILE A 438 5.27 10.05 13.07
N GLY A 439 6.47 10.46 12.65
CA GLY A 439 7.69 9.67 12.66
C GLY A 439 8.11 9.16 14.03
N GLY A 440 7.78 9.89 15.10
CA GLY A 440 8.05 9.47 16.48
C GLY A 440 7.43 8.12 16.85
N ALA A 441 6.28 7.75 16.26
CA ALA A 441 5.56 6.53 16.59
C ALA A 441 5.99 5.30 15.76
N VAL A 442 6.87 5.44 14.76
CA VAL A 442 7.29 4.35 13.84
C VAL A 442 7.87 3.15 14.58
N PHE A 443 8.99 3.35 15.28
CA PHE A 443 9.65 2.29 16.03
C PHE A 443 8.80 1.81 17.22
N PRO A 444 8.12 2.69 17.98
CA PRO A 444 7.14 2.26 18.96
C PRO A 444 6.08 1.28 18.44
N ALA A 445 5.51 1.55 17.25
CA ALA A 445 4.53 0.66 16.60
C ALA A 445 5.19 -0.64 16.10
N ALA A 446 6.37 -0.56 15.49
CA ALA A 446 7.09 -1.74 15.02
C ALA A 446 7.42 -2.71 16.16
N PHE A 447 7.88 -2.18 17.31
CA PHE A 447 8.21 -2.96 18.49
C PHE A 447 6.98 -3.54 19.19
N ALA A 448 5.80 -2.95 19.00
CA ALA A 448 4.54 -3.43 19.58
C ALA A 448 4.20 -4.85 19.11
N ILE A 449 4.76 -5.31 17.98
CA ILE A 449 4.56 -6.67 17.48
C ILE A 449 5.85 -7.49 17.30
N THR A 450 7.02 -6.85 17.31
CA THR A 450 8.31 -7.54 17.08
C THR A 450 9.08 -7.83 18.37
N TRP A 451 9.03 -6.93 19.36
CA TRP A 451 9.87 -6.98 20.55
C TRP A 451 9.07 -7.27 21.80
N ARG A 452 9.28 -8.44 22.43
CA ARG A 452 8.57 -8.86 23.65
C ARG A 452 8.79 -7.96 24.87
N GLY A 453 9.95 -7.30 24.94
CA GLY A 453 10.41 -6.52 26.10
C GLY A 453 9.92 -5.07 26.14
N GLN A 454 9.35 -4.56 25.04
CA GLN A 454 8.87 -3.19 24.98
C GLN A 454 7.76 -2.95 26.02
N SER A 455 7.88 -1.87 26.78
CA SER A 455 6.92 -1.47 27.80
C SER A 455 5.89 -0.47 27.27
N ALA A 456 4.70 -0.44 27.88
CA ALA A 456 3.69 0.56 27.57
C ALA A 456 4.22 2.00 27.74
N ALA A 457 5.01 2.25 28.79
CA ALA A 457 5.64 3.54 29.00
C ALA A 457 6.59 3.90 27.85
N GLY A 458 7.47 2.97 27.46
CA GLY A 458 8.40 3.19 26.35
C GLY A 458 7.71 3.42 25.02
N ALA A 459 6.62 2.69 24.74
CA ALA A 459 5.82 2.91 23.53
C ALA A 459 5.22 4.32 23.48
N ILE A 460 4.63 4.79 24.59
CA ILE A 460 3.99 6.13 24.67
C ILE A 460 5.05 7.24 24.64
N THR A 461 6.10 7.13 25.45
CA THR A 461 7.16 8.16 25.52
C THR A 461 7.95 8.25 24.22
N GLY A 462 8.18 7.13 23.54
CA GLY A 462 8.78 7.13 22.21
C GLY A 462 7.92 7.87 21.20
N ALA A 463 6.62 7.55 21.14
CA ALA A 463 5.70 8.15 20.18
C ALA A 463 5.55 9.67 20.40
N ILE A 464 5.18 10.08 21.62
CA ILE A 464 4.91 11.50 21.94
C ILE A 464 6.20 12.30 22.06
N GLY A 465 7.24 11.74 22.69
CA GLY A 465 8.53 12.42 22.82
C GLY A 465 9.19 12.64 21.47
N GLY A 466 9.08 11.67 20.56
CA GLY A 466 9.52 11.80 19.18
C GLY A 466 8.85 12.97 18.45
N LEU A 467 7.52 13.07 18.55
CA LEU A 467 6.76 14.18 17.97
C LEU A 467 7.22 15.55 18.50
N ILE A 468 7.35 15.69 19.82
CA ILE A 468 7.75 16.95 20.46
C ILE A 468 9.15 17.38 20.00
N ILE A 469 10.10 16.44 19.99
CA ILE A 469 11.48 16.71 19.57
C ILE A 469 11.54 17.03 18.08
N GLY A 470 10.76 16.34 17.26
CA GLY A 470 10.63 16.61 15.82
C GLY A 470 10.13 18.01 15.52
N ILE A 471 9.03 18.43 16.15
CA ILE A 471 8.48 19.78 16.00
C ILE A 471 9.48 20.85 16.47
N ALA A 472 10.14 20.62 17.61
CA ALA A 472 11.14 21.55 18.13
C ALA A 472 12.34 21.70 17.17
N ALA A 473 12.89 20.60 16.66
CA ALA A 473 14.00 20.62 15.71
C ALA A 473 13.62 21.31 14.39
N TRP A 474 12.41 21.03 13.88
CA TRP A 474 11.88 21.64 12.67
C TRP A 474 11.77 23.17 12.77
N LEU A 475 11.07 23.67 13.79
CA LEU A 475 10.84 25.09 13.98
C LEU A 475 12.13 25.83 14.36
N ALA A 476 12.99 25.23 15.19
CA ALA A 476 14.28 25.80 15.53
C ALA A 476 15.17 25.94 14.29
N THR A 477 15.24 24.92 13.44
CA THR A 477 16.04 24.96 12.22
C THR A 477 15.49 25.99 11.24
N ALA A 478 14.17 26.06 11.07
CA ALA A 478 13.53 27.07 10.23
C ALA A 478 13.88 28.50 10.71
N LYS A 479 13.77 28.76 12.02
CA LYS A 479 14.07 30.08 12.60
C LYS A 479 15.55 30.45 12.52
N VAL A 480 16.46 29.50 12.77
CA VAL A 480 17.91 29.77 12.82
C VAL A 480 18.51 29.96 11.43
N TYR A 481 18.11 29.12 10.44
CA TYR A 481 18.66 29.22 9.09
C TYR A 481 18.02 30.34 8.26
N PHE A 482 16.73 30.61 8.46
CA PHE A 482 15.97 31.52 7.59
C PHE A 482 15.48 32.78 8.30
N GLY A 483 15.62 32.90 9.62
CA GLY A 483 15.25 34.10 10.38
C GLY A 483 13.73 34.27 10.61
N GLU A 484 12.89 33.48 9.96
CA GLU A 484 11.43 33.59 9.99
C GLU A 484 10.72 32.22 10.04
N LEU A 485 9.45 32.24 10.47
CA LEU A 485 8.58 31.06 10.49
C LEU A 485 7.41 31.31 9.53
N THR A 486 7.61 30.94 8.26
CA THR A 486 6.63 31.06 7.18
C THR A 486 6.41 29.70 6.52
N ILE A 487 5.38 29.55 5.70
CA ILE A 487 5.15 28.32 4.92
C ILE A 487 6.40 28.00 4.08
N ALA A 488 7.01 29.03 3.47
CA ALA A 488 8.24 28.88 2.71
C ALA A 488 9.41 28.39 3.57
N SER A 489 9.72 29.03 4.72
CA SER A 489 10.88 28.65 5.54
C SER A 489 10.74 27.27 6.16
N THR A 490 9.53 26.92 6.57
CA THR A 490 9.21 25.62 7.18
C THR A 490 9.11 24.48 6.17
N GLY A 491 8.85 24.78 4.90
CA GLY A 491 8.81 23.80 3.80
C GLY A 491 10.15 23.45 3.17
N THR A 492 11.25 24.01 3.67
CA THR A 492 12.58 23.77 3.11
C THR A 492 13.13 22.39 3.48
N GLU A 493 14.04 21.88 2.66
CA GLU A 493 14.64 20.56 2.82
C GLU A 493 15.41 20.44 4.15
N TYR A 494 16.16 21.47 4.55
CA TYR A 494 16.93 21.41 5.82
C TYR A 494 16.04 21.44 7.05
N ALA A 495 15.01 22.29 7.09
CA ALA A 495 14.09 22.34 8.21
C ALA A 495 13.34 21.02 8.35
N THR A 496 12.81 20.51 7.25
CA THR A 496 12.06 19.25 7.23
C THR A 496 12.96 18.05 7.50
N LEU A 497 14.21 18.02 7.01
CA LEU A 497 15.20 17.00 7.36
C LEU A 497 15.42 16.93 8.86
N ALA A 498 15.69 18.08 9.49
CA ALA A 498 15.92 18.14 10.93
C ALA A 498 14.71 17.61 11.71
N GLY A 499 13.50 18.05 11.36
CA GLY A 499 12.27 17.59 12.00
C GLY A 499 12.01 16.09 11.85
N ASN A 500 12.09 15.59 10.61
CA ASN A 500 11.80 14.18 10.30
C ASN A 500 12.81 13.24 10.99
N LEU A 501 14.10 13.55 10.87
CA LEU A 501 15.15 12.72 11.45
C LEU A 501 15.10 12.78 12.99
N ALA A 502 14.90 13.97 13.55
CA ALA A 502 14.77 14.12 14.99
C ALA A 502 13.55 13.36 15.52
N ALA A 503 12.41 13.41 14.85
CA ALA A 503 11.20 12.69 15.26
C ALA A 503 11.43 11.18 15.32
N ILE A 504 11.89 10.58 14.21
CA ILE A 504 12.02 9.13 14.10
C ILE A 504 13.14 8.58 15.01
N MET A 505 14.29 9.26 15.07
CA MET A 505 15.44 8.79 15.84
C MET A 505 15.24 8.98 17.34
N SER A 506 14.66 10.10 17.78
CA SER A 506 14.34 10.27 19.19
C SER A 506 13.22 9.33 19.63
N GLY A 507 12.24 9.05 18.77
CA GLY A 507 11.22 8.03 19.01
C GLY A 507 11.83 6.64 19.23
N LEU A 508 12.81 6.25 18.41
CA LEU A 508 13.61 5.02 18.58
C LEU A 508 14.38 5.01 19.91
N ILE A 509 15.15 6.06 20.18
CA ILE A 509 15.99 6.14 21.38
C ILE A 509 15.13 6.06 22.64
N LEU A 510 14.07 6.87 22.71
CA LEU A 510 13.19 6.93 23.87
C LEU A 510 12.46 5.60 24.12
N THR A 511 11.92 4.96 23.08
CA THR A 511 11.21 3.67 23.26
C THR A 511 12.16 2.57 23.73
N VAL A 512 13.39 2.53 23.21
CA VAL A 512 14.40 1.54 23.61
C VAL A 512 14.86 1.80 25.04
N VAL A 513 15.30 3.02 25.36
CA VAL A 513 15.84 3.37 26.68
C VAL A 513 14.82 3.12 27.78
N VAL A 514 13.60 3.64 27.64
CA VAL A 514 12.55 3.47 28.66
C VAL A 514 12.15 1.99 28.81
N SER A 515 12.09 1.24 27.71
CA SER A 515 11.75 -0.18 27.76
C SER A 515 12.87 -1.07 28.32
N VAL A 516 14.14 -0.69 28.15
CA VAL A 516 15.27 -1.39 28.77
C VAL A 516 15.33 -1.10 30.28
N ILE A 517 14.99 0.12 30.71
CA ILE A 517 14.94 0.49 32.13
C ILE A 517 13.77 -0.22 32.83
N LYS A 518 12.61 -0.31 32.18
CA LYS A 518 11.40 -0.94 32.74
C LYS A 518 10.80 -1.95 31.76
N PRO A 519 11.44 -3.12 31.55
CA PRO A 519 10.98 -4.10 30.58
C PRO A 519 9.65 -4.72 31.00
N GLN A 520 8.78 -4.98 30.03
CA GLN A 520 7.57 -5.79 30.20
C GLN A 520 7.75 -7.08 29.43
N HIS A 521 7.54 -8.24 30.06
CA HIS A 521 7.60 -9.53 29.36
C HIS A 521 6.22 -9.91 28.84
N PHE A 522 5.98 -9.64 27.55
CA PHE A 522 4.69 -9.91 26.94
C PHE A 522 4.56 -11.34 26.41
N ASP A 523 3.42 -11.98 26.71
CA ASP A 523 3.02 -13.26 26.10
C ASP A 523 2.11 -13.03 24.89
N TRP A 524 2.62 -13.42 23.71
CA TRP A 524 1.90 -13.35 22.45
C TRP A 524 0.64 -14.24 22.40
N ALA A 525 0.42 -15.14 23.37
CA ALA A 525 -0.84 -15.90 23.44
C ALA A 525 -2.05 -14.96 23.60
N ILE A 526 -1.88 -13.85 24.33
CA ILE A 526 -2.92 -12.84 24.56
C ILE A 526 -3.36 -12.18 23.25
N THR A 527 -2.41 -11.78 22.39
CA THR A 527 -2.76 -11.21 21.08
C THR A 527 -3.24 -12.25 20.10
N ARG A 528 -2.79 -13.51 20.22
CA ARG A 528 -3.34 -14.61 19.43
C ARG A 528 -4.80 -14.88 19.77
N SER A 529 -5.24 -14.70 21.02
CA SER A 529 -6.64 -14.92 21.44
C SER A 529 -7.62 -13.83 21.01
N ILE A 530 -7.15 -12.72 20.42
CA ILE A 530 -8.01 -11.68 19.86
C ILE A 530 -9.02 -12.34 18.90
N ASN A 531 -10.31 -12.04 19.08
CA ASN A 531 -11.42 -12.51 18.23
C ASN A 531 -11.51 -14.05 18.06
N ALA A 532 -11.00 -14.82 19.04
CA ALA A 532 -10.99 -16.29 18.97
C ALA A 532 -12.39 -16.92 18.98
N GLU A 533 -13.29 -16.41 19.82
CA GLU A 533 -14.65 -16.94 19.97
C GLU A 533 -15.49 -16.76 18.70
N GLY A 534 -15.34 -15.62 18.01
CA GLY A 534 -16.01 -15.35 16.75
C GLY A 534 -15.58 -16.30 15.63
N ALA A 535 -14.31 -16.72 15.62
CA ALA A 535 -13.80 -17.69 14.64
C ALA A 535 -14.42 -19.09 14.84
N MET A 536 -14.53 -19.57 16.09
CA MET A 536 -15.13 -20.87 16.40
C MET A 536 -16.62 -20.95 16.05
N VAL A 537 -17.36 -19.84 16.18
CA VAL A 537 -18.78 -19.77 15.80
C VAL A 537 -18.96 -19.88 14.28
N VAL A 538 -18.13 -19.20 13.49
CA VAL A 538 -18.15 -19.29 12.01
C VAL A 538 -17.83 -20.71 11.55
N GLU A 539 -16.87 -21.37 12.21
CA GLU A 539 -16.49 -22.75 11.93
C GLU A 539 -17.63 -23.75 12.20
N SER A 540 -18.36 -23.57 13.30
CA SER A 540 -19.53 -24.39 13.65
C SER A 540 -20.72 -24.22 12.67
N GLN A 541 -20.85 -23.05 12.04
CA GLN A 541 -21.88 -22.77 11.04
C GLN A 541 -21.53 -23.38 9.67
N LEU A 542 -20.24 -23.46 9.32
CA LEU A 542 -19.74 -24.06 8.09
C LEU A 542 -19.92 -25.59 8.04
N GLN A 543 -19.92 -26.27 9.20
CA GLN A 543 -20.17 -27.71 9.29
C GLN A 543 -21.65 -28.10 9.21
N LYS A 544 -22.60 -27.16 9.29
CA LYS A 544 -24.05 -27.44 9.41
C LYS A 544 -24.85 -27.44 8.09
N LYS A 545 -24.24 -27.57 6.91
CA LYS A 545 -25.02 -27.84 5.68
C LYS A 545 -25.37 -29.34 5.60
N PRO A 546 -26.65 -29.75 5.50
CA PRO A 546 -27.00 -31.16 5.45
C PRO A 546 -26.57 -31.77 4.12
N MET A 547 -25.85 -32.90 4.17
CA MET A 547 -25.80 -33.83 3.04
C MET A 547 -27.24 -34.25 2.73
N GLN A 548 -27.75 -33.91 1.55
CA GLN A 548 -28.94 -34.56 1.02
C GLN A 548 -28.57 -36.02 0.75
N GLN A 549 -28.92 -36.88 1.70
CA GLN A 549 -28.80 -38.32 1.58
C GLN A 549 -29.88 -38.79 0.61
N GLY A 550 -29.46 -39.18 -0.59
CA GLY A 550 -30.34 -39.82 -1.56
C GLY A 550 -30.97 -41.07 -0.94
N LYS A 551 -32.30 -41.16 -1.05
CA LYS A 551 -33.07 -42.35 -0.72
C LYS A 551 -32.46 -43.56 -1.44
N LEU A 552 -32.03 -44.55 -0.67
CA LEU A 552 -31.77 -45.89 -1.18
C LEU A 552 -32.98 -46.74 -0.79
N ASP A 553 -33.74 -47.15 -1.81
CA ASP A 553 -34.83 -48.10 -1.69
C ASP A 553 -34.29 -49.41 -1.08
N THR A 554 -34.81 -49.79 0.07
CA THR A 554 -34.56 -51.11 0.66
C THR A 554 -35.87 -51.88 0.68
N ALA A 555 -35.99 -52.81 -0.25
CA ALA A 555 -37.02 -53.83 -0.27
C ALA A 555 -36.89 -54.73 0.96
N THR A 556 -38.04 -54.99 1.57
CA THR A 556 -38.32 -55.92 2.66
C THR A 556 -37.72 -57.31 2.50
N ALA A 557 -37.08 -57.82 3.56
CA ALA A 557 -37.16 -59.22 3.96
C ALA A 557 -36.95 -59.38 5.48
N THR A 558 -37.97 -59.97 6.10
CA THR A 558 -38.14 -60.41 7.49
C THR A 558 -37.13 -61.49 7.94
N THR A 559 -36.67 -61.46 9.22
CA THR A 559 -37.10 -62.36 10.33
C THR A 559 -36.15 -62.33 11.56
N ASN A 560 -36.77 -62.13 12.73
CA ASN A 560 -36.53 -62.58 14.12
C ASN A 560 -35.14 -62.60 14.84
N PRO A 561 -35.13 -62.34 16.17
CA PRO A 561 -33.93 -62.30 17.02
C PRO A 561 -33.75 -63.57 17.88
N THR A 562 -32.52 -63.88 18.26
CA THR A 562 -32.24 -64.71 19.44
C THR A 562 -30.91 -64.31 20.10
N ALA A 563 -30.96 -64.27 21.43
CA ALA A 563 -29.91 -63.91 22.38
C ALA A 563 -29.00 -65.09 22.76
N THR A 564 -27.83 -64.77 23.34
CA THR A 564 -27.14 -65.36 24.53
C THR A 564 -25.68 -64.82 24.58
N ASP A 565 -25.23 -64.18 25.68
CA ASP A 565 -24.45 -64.71 26.85
C ASP A 565 -23.08 -65.30 26.42
N ASP A 566 -21.91 -65.16 27.06
CA ASP A 566 -21.42 -64.69 28.36
C ASP A 566 -19.86 -64.68 28.25
N GLU A 567 -19.15 -63.67 28.77
CA GLU A 567 -18.22 -63.69 29.92
C GLU A 567 -16.76 -64.25 29.75
N LYS A 568 -15.81 -63.47 30.34
CA LYS A 568 -14.52 -63.81 31.00
C LYS A 568 -13.18 -63.94 30.25
N ALA A 569 -12.26 -63.05 30.66
CA ALA A 569 -10.78 -63.17 30.71
C ALA A 569 -10.34 -64.05 31.93
N PRO A 570 -9.05 -64.26 32.33
CA PRO A 570 -7.78 -63.63 31.92
C PRO A 570 -6.52 -64.56 31.88
N SER A 571 -5.33 -63.97 31.63
CA SER A 571 -3.97 -64.29 32.18
C SER A 571 -2.79 -64.40 31.18
N THR A 572 -1.69 -63.70 31.52
CA THR A 572 -0.29 -63.73 31.01
C THR A 572 0.57 -64.70 31.86
N PRO A 573 1.88 -65.04 31.60
CA PRO A 573 2.95 -64.29 30.88
C PRO A 573 4.06 -65.08 30.09
N GLU A 574 5.00 -64.31 29.51
CA GLU A 574 6.44 -64.57 29.23
C GLU A 574 7.01 -65.27 27.96
N ASN A 575 7.88 -64.47 27.30
CA ASN A 575 9.22 -64.72 26.69
C ASN A 575 9.46 -65.19 25.23
N ASP A 576 10.30 -64.36 24.58
CA ASP A 576 11.39 -64.59 23.61
C ASP A 576 11.21 -64.57 22.07
N ILE A 577 11.75 -63.47 21.51
CA ILE A 577 12.73 -63.31 20.41
C ILE A 577 12.34 -63.57 18.93
N SER A 578 12.52 -62.48 18.16
CA SER A 578 12.89 -62.39 16.73
C SER A 578 11.88 -62.82 15.67
N THR A 579 11.28 -61.83 15.00
CA THR A 579 11.45 -61.57 13.56
C THR A 579 10.61 -60.36 13.16
N ALA A 580 11.19 -59.42 12.43
CA ALA A 580 10.43 -58.35 11.80
C ALA A 580 9.55 -58.91 10.68
N PRO A 581 8.28 -58.47 10.60
CA PRO A 581 7.78 -58.04 9.31
C PRO A 581 7.01 -56.71 9.38
N SER A 582 7.15 -55.99 8.28
CA SER A 582 6.42 -54.78 7.86
C SER A 582 4.96 -54.73 8.31
N ILE A 583 4.61 -53.70 9.09
CA ILE A 583 3.21 -53.33 9.35
C ILE A 583 2.79 -52.34 8.26
N SER A 584 1.98 -52.86 7.34
CA SER A 584 1.09 -52.13 6.46
C SER A 584 0.14 -51.26 7.29
N SER A 585 0.14 -49.96 7.01
CA SER A 585 -0.85 -49.01 7.50
C SER A 585 -2.26 -49.40 7.04
N PRO A 586 -3.29 -49.35 7.91
CA PRO A 586 -4.67 -49.58 7.50
C PRO A 586 -5.13 -48.43 6.59
N THR A 587 -5.42 -48.77 5.33
CA THR A 587 -6.04 -47.90 4.35
C THR A 587 -7.49 -47.61 4.77
N HIS A 588 -7.69 -46.56 5.56
CA HIS A 588 -8.97 -45.86 5.54
C HIS A 588 -9.08 -45.14 4.20
N HIS A 589 -9.69 -45.82 3.23
CA HIS A 589 -10.27 -45.19 2.05
C HIS A 589 -11.41 -44.25 2.49
N LEU A 590 -11.05 -43.07 2.98
CA LEU A 590 -11.91 -41.91 2.88
C LEU A 590 -12.08 -41.63 1.40
N SER A 591 -13.29 -41.87 0.89
CA SER A 591 -13.73 -41.43 -0.42
C SER A 591 -13.30 -39.97 -0.60
N ARG A 592 -12.39 -39.76 -1.55
CA ARG A 592 -11.92 -38.46 -2.01
C ARG A 592 -13.06 -37.78 -2.75
N ALA A 593 -14.10 -37.38 -2.02
CA ALA A 593 -15.00 -36.34 -2.48
C ALA A 593 -14.11 -35.15 -2.84
N SER A 594 -14.20 -34.72 -4.09
CA SER A 594 -13.35 -33.70 -4.71
C SER A 594 -13.41 -32.38 -3.94
N LEU A 595 -12.56 -32.23 -2.93
CA LEU A 595 -12.25 -30.92 -2.35
C LEU A 595 -11.70 -30.07 -3.50
N SER A 596 -12.30 -28.90 -3.71
CA SER A 596 -11.74 -27.94 -4.66
C SER A 596 -10.32 -27.60 -4.21
N SER A 597 -9.42 -27.26 -5.14
CA SER A 597 -8.04 -26.90 -4.79
C SER A 597 -7.99 -25.78 -3.73
N GLU A 598 -8.98 -24.90 -3.70
CA GLU A 598 -9.12 -23.83 -2.72
C GLU A 598 -9.44 -24.31 -1.30
N ASP A 599 -10.18 -25.41 -1.15
CA ASP A 599 -10.55 -25.94 0.17
C ASP A 599 -9.35 -26.60 0.85
N ALA A 600 -8.51 -27.29 0.07
CA ALA A 600 -7.26 -27.84 0.55
C ALA A 600 -6.26 -26.73 0.97
N GLU A 601 -6.16 -25.66 0.19
CA GLU A 601 -5.31 -24.51 0.53
C GLU A 601 -5.77 -23.81 1.82
N ARG A 602 -7.08 -23.61 2.00
CA ARG A 602 -7.62 -22.96 3.20
C ARG A 602 -7.41 -23.78 4.46
N ALA A 603 -7.59 -25.10 4.38
CA ALA A 603 -7.29 -25.99 5.51
C ALA A 603 -5.80 -25.93 5.89
N ALA A 604 -4.90 -25.86 4.91
CA ALA A 604 -3.48 -25.68 5.15
C ALA A 604 -3.14 -24.32 5.79
N ASP A 605 -3.81 -23.24 5.36
CA ASP A 605 -3.63 -21.90 5.96
C ASP A 605 -4.08 -21.88 7.43
N LEU A 606 -5.20 -22.51 7.78
CA LEU A 606 -5.68 -22.62 9.18
C LEU A 606 -4.68 -23.38 10.07
N LEU A 607 -4.17 -24.52 9.61
CA LEU A 607 -3.13 -25.29 10.33
C LEU A 607 -1.84 -24.49 10.53
N THR A 608 -1.54 -23.58 9.61
CA THR A 608 -0.39 -22.67 9.66
C THR A 608 -0.61 -21.55 10.70
N GLU A 609 -1.83 -21.02 10.80
CA GLU A 609 -2.20 -20.00 11.81
C GLU A 609 -2.13 -20.56 13.24
N GLU A 610 -2.48 -21.83 13.43
CA GLU A 610 -2.38 -22.51 14.72
C GLU A 610 -0.93 -22.87 15.09
N ASN A 611 -0.06 -23.07 14.10
CA ASN A 611 1.35 -23.43 14.29
C ASN A 611 2.32 -22.36 13.77
N PRO A 612 2.61 -21.30 14.56
CA PRO A 612 3.47 -20.18 14.13
C PRO A 612 4.93 -20.58 13.84
N SER A 613 5.36 -21.79 14.23
CA SER A 613 6.70 -22.31 13.91
C SER A 613 6.92 -22.48 12.41
N SER A 614 5.86 -22.79 11.65
CA SER A 614 5.88 -22.96 10.20
C SER A 614 6.26 -21.67 9.45
N LEU A 615 5.96 -20.50 10.03
CA LEU A 615 6.23 -19.18 9.45
C LEU A 615 7.64 -18.65 9.74
N ARG A 616 8.45 -19.36 10.55
CA ARG A 616 9.78 -18.88 10.96
C ARG A 616 10.74 -18.74 9.77
N SER A 617 10.65 -19.62 8.78
CA SER A 617 11.45 -19.54 7.55
C SER A 617 11.02 -18.36 6.68
N ALA A 618 9.71 -18.10 6.58
CA ALA A 618 9.19 -16.92 5.88
C ALA A 618 9.65 -15.62 6.56
N PHE A 619 9.65 -15.57 7.89
CA PHE A 619 10.18 -14.43 8.65
C PHE A 619 11.67 -14.19 8.39
N LYS A 620 12.48 -15.26 8.38
CA LYS A 620 13.92 -15.15 8.05
C LYS A 620 14.12 -14.62 6.63
N LEU A 621 13.37 -15.14 5.66
CA LEU A 621 13.41 -14.66 4.28
C LEU A 621 13.04 -13.18 4.18
N ALA A 622 11.96 -12.77 4.87
CA ALA A 622 11.55 -11.37 4.92
C ALA A 622 12.70 -10.50 5.45
N CYS A 623 13.28 -10.84 6.60
CA CYS A 623 14.39 -10.07 7.16
C CYS A 623 15.58 -9.98 6.19
N ILE A 624 16.03 -11.11 5.64
CA ILE A 624 17.18 -11.15 4.71
C ILE A 624 16.88 -10.30 3.48
N ALA A 625 15.71 -10.49 2.85
CA ALA A 625 15.32 -9.75 1.65
C ALA A 625 15.23 -8.25 1.94
N SER A 626 14.59 -7.84 3.04
CA SER A 626 14.48 -6.42 3.42
C SER A 626 15.84 -5.79 3.64
N PHE A 627 16.74 -6.42 4.41
CA PHE A 627 18.07 -5.86 4.67
C PHE A 627 18.95 -5.82 3.42
N VAL A 628 18.97 -6.91 2.63
CA VAL A 628 19.81 -6.98 1.42
C VAL A 628 19.32 -5.97 0.38
N LEU A 629 18.02 -5.93 0.06
CA LEU A 629 17.51 -4.97 -0.93
C LEU A 629 17.68 -3.52 -0.46
N THR A 630 17.47 -3.24 0.83
CA THR A 630 17.73 -1.90 1.38
C THR A 630 19.20 -1.50 1.24
N PHE A 631 20.12 -2.41 1.58
CA PHE A 631 21.54 -2.14 1.39
C PHE A 631 21.89 -1.92 -0.09
N LEU A 632 21.31 -2.69 -1.00
CA LEU A 632 21.55 -2.53 -2.43
C LEU A 632 21.04 -1.17 -2.94
N MET A 633 19.81 -0.81 -2.60
CA MET A 633 19.13 0.38 -3.12
C MET A 633 19.63 1.69 -2.50
N ASP A 634 19.92 1.71 -1.21
CA ASP A 634 20.27 2.96 -0.51
C ASP A 634 21.79 3.15 -0.35
N PHE A 635 22.57 2.06 -0.38
CA PHE A 635 24.02 2.11 -0.16
C PHE A 635 24.81 1.65 -1.38
N LEU A 636 24.68 0.40 -1.83
CA LEU A 636 25.57 -0.17 -2.84
C LEU A 636 25.48 0.54 -4.19
N ILE A 637 24.28 0.88 -4.63
CA ILE A 637 24.07 1.53 -5.94
C ILE A 637 24.40 3.03 -5.85
N PRO A 638 23.71 3.85 -5.04
CA PRO A 638 23.84 5.31 -5.14
C PRO A 638 25.12 5.84 -4.49
N MET A 639 25.61 5.27 -3.39
CA MET A 639 26.69 5.88 -2.62
C MET A 639 28.05 5.84 -3.35
N PRO A 640 28.46 4.75 -4.02
CA PRO A 640 29.66 4.77 -4.85
C PRO A 640 29.60 5.80 -5.98
N MET A 641 28.45 5.94 -6.64
CA MET A 641 28.25 6.96 -7.68
C MET A 641 28.26 8.38 -7.11
N PHE A 642 27.72 8.57 -5.91
CA PHE A 642 27.74 9.83 -5.18
C PHE A 642 29.17 10.24 -4.81
N PHE A 643 29.95 9.35 -4.18
CA PHE A 643 31.30 9.65 -3.72
C PHE A 643 32.36 9.68 -4.82
N SER A 644 32.15 8.97 -5.93
CA SER A 644 33.02 9.09 -7.12
C SER A 644 32.77 10.35 -7.93
N HIS A 645 31.78 11.17 -7.57
CA HIS A 645 31.36 12.35 -8.32
C HIS A 645 31.06 12.04 -9.80
N TYR A 646 30.56 10.83 -10.08
CA TYR A 646 30.37 10.35 -11.44
C TYR A 646 29.23 11.10 -12.14
N VAL A 647 29.55 11.67 -13.31
CA VAL A 647 28.56 12.20 -14.26
C VAL A 647 28.40 11.16 -15.36
N PHE A 648 27.16 10.76 -15.64
CA PHE A 648 26.88 9.65 -16.53
C PHE A 648 27.40 9.96 -17.94
N SER A 649 28.07 8.98 -18.56
CA SER A 649 28.32 9.01 -19.99
C SER A 649 27.02 8.74 -20.76
N LYS A 650 26.98 9.09 -22.05
CA LYS A 650 25.83 8.80 -22.93
C LYS A 650 25.45 7.32 -22.95
N GLY A 651 26.44 6.43 -22.99
CA GLY A 651 26.24 4.99 -22.94
C GLY A 651 25.65 4.53 -21.60
N PHE A 652 26.18 5.06 -20.48
CA PHE A 652 25.67 4.74 -19.15
C PHE A 652 24.24 5.26 -18.95
N PHE A 653 23.94 6.49 -19.37
CA PHE A 653 22.60 7.04 -19.33
C PHE A 653 21.62 6.21 -20.17
N THR A 654 22.03 5.78 -21.37
CA THR A 654 21.21 4.88 -22.20
C THR A 654 20.92 3.57 -21.47
N ALA A 655 21.94 2.95 -20.85
CA ALA A 655 21.75 1.76 -20.03
C ALA A 655 20.82 2.01 -18.83
N TRP A 656 20.91 3.17 -18.18
CA TRP A 656 20.03 3.58 -17.09
C TRP A 656 18.55 3.63 -17.52
N ILE A 657 18.27 4.20 -18.69
CA ILE A 657 16.92 4.20 -19.27
C ILE A 657 16.46 2.79 -19.62
N VAL A 658 17.33 1.95 -20.21
CA VAL A 658 16.99 0.55 -20.53
C VAL A 658 16.67 -0.24 -19.25
N ILE A 659 17.43 -0.06 -18.17
CA ILE A 659 17.14 -0.68 -16.86
C ILE A 659 15.76 -0.25 -16.35
N SER A 660 15.42 1.03 -16.52
CA SER A 660 14.09 1.55 -16.18
C SER A 660 12.97 0.82 -16.96
N PHE A 661 13.12 0.64 -18.27
CA PHE A 661 12.19 -0.16 -19.09
C PHE A 661 12.06 -1.59 -18.58
N LEU A 662 13.19 -2.27 -18.37
CA LEU A 662 13.20 -3.66 -17.88
C LEU A 662 12.46 -3.80 -16.55
N TRP A 663 12.62 -2.82 -15.66
CA TRP A 663 11.94 -2.82 -14.37
C TRP A 663 10.43 -2.60 -14.51
N VAL A 664 9.99 -1.71 -15.39
CA VAL A 664 8.55 -1.49 -15.66
C VAL A 664 7.92 -2.72 -16.32
N PHE A 665 8.63 -3.39 -17.22
CA PHE A 665 8.17 -4.68 -17.78
C PHE A 665 8.08 -5.77 -16.72
N ALA A 666 9.08 -5.90 -15.85
CA ALA A 666 9.04 -6.84 -14.73
C ALA A 666 7.87 -6.54 -13.78
N SER A 667 7.67 -5.27 -13.44
CA SER A 667 6.54 -4.81 -12.64
C SER A 667 5.20 -5.11 -13.29
N THR A 668 5.07 -4.91 -14.60
CA THR A 668 3.88 -5.30 -15.37
C THR A 668 3.65 -6.82 -15.30
N GLY A 669 4.71 -7.63 -15.45
CA GLY A 669 4.61 -9.08 -15.26
C GLY A 669 4.09 -9.49 -13.87
N ILE A 670 4.59 -8.82 -12.82
CA ILE A 670 4.22 -9.12 -11.42
C ILE A 670 2.81 -8.61 -11.07
N SER A 671 2.45 -7.40 -11.51
CA SER A 671 1.23 -6.70 -11.06
C SER A 671 0.04 -6.83 -12.01
N VAL A 672 0.29 -7.22 -13.26
CA VAL A 672 -0.76 -7.41 -14.30
C VAL A 672 -0.88 -8.87 -14.71
N ILE A 673 0.21 -9.53 -15.07
CA ILE A 673 0.14 -10.90 -15.64
C ILE A 673 -0.04 -11.96 -14.54
N LEU A 674 0.77 -11.91 -13.49
CA LEU A 674 0.75 -12.89 -12.41
C LEU A 674 -0.62 -13.05 -11.72
N PRO A 675 -1.36 -11.98 -11.36
CA PRO A 675 -2.70 -12.12 -10.76
C PRO A 675 -3.67 -12.87 -11.66
N VAL A 676 -3.61 -12.65 -12.98
CA VAL A 676 -4.45 -13.35 -13.95
C VAL A 676 -4.10 -14.83 -13.97
N VAL A 677 -2.81 -15.16 -14.09
CA VAL A 677 -2.32 -16.55 -14.11
C VAL A 677 -2.75 -17.31 -12.85
N GLU A 678 -2.62 -16.70 -11.67
CA GLU A 678 -2.99 -17.32 -10.38
C GLU A 678 -4.51 -17.51 -10.22
N THR A 679 -5.33 -16.68 -10.87
CA THR A 679 -6.80 -16.70 -10.76
C THR A 679 -7.49 -17.42 -11.92
N MET A 680 -6.78 -17.79 -12.98
CA MET A 680 -7.34 -18.51 -14.15
C MET A 680 -8.12 -19.77 -13.79
N GLY A 681 -7.66 -20.56 -12.80
CA GLY A 681 -8.38 -21.75 -12.34
C GLY A 681 -9.74 -21.41 -11.74
N PHE A 682 -9.77 -20.40 -10.86
CA PHE A 682 -10.99 -19.88 -10.26
C PHE A 682 -11.92 -19.27 -11.31
N LEU A 683 -11.40 -18.43 -12.22
CA LEU A 683 -12.20 -17.80 -13.28
C LEU A 683 -12.85 -18.83 -14.22
N LYS A 684 -12.15 -19.92 -14.55
CA LYS A 684 -12.71 -21.02 -15.35
C LYS A 684 -13.83 -21.76 -14.63
N GLN A 685 -13.69 -21.99 -13.32
CA GLN A 685 -14.72 -22.63 -12.51
C GLN A 685 -15.93 -21.70 -12.33
N PHE A 686 -15.69 -20.44 -11.98
CA PHE A 686 -16.70 -19.41 -11.83
C PHE A 686 -17.49 -19.17 -13.13
N GLY A 687 -16.81 -19.09 -14.27
CA GLY A 687 -17.47 -18.98 -15.57
C GLY A 687 -18.36 -20.19 -15.88
N ARG A 688 -17.94 -21.39 -15.46
CA ARG A 688 -18.75 -22.60 -15.58
C ARG A 688 -19.98 -22.58 -14.67
N ASP A 689 -19.85 -22.07 -13.46
CA ASP A 689 -20.97 -21.97 -12.50
C ASP A 689 -22.00 -20.92 -12.94
N VAL A 690 -21.53 -19.78 -13.48
CA VAL A 690 -22.37 -18.73 -14.06
C VAL A 690 -23.08 -19.23 -15.32
N MET A 691 -22.36 -19.83 -16.27
CA MET A 691 -22.95 -20.38 -17.51
C MET A 691 -23.85 -21.59 -17.24
N GLY A 692 -23.54 -22.37 -16.21
CA GLY A 692 -24.34 -23.53 -15.80
C GLY A 692 -25.57 -23.18 -14.98
N GLY A 693 -25.82 -21.90 -14.68
CA GLY A 693 -26.95 -21.44 -13.86
C GLY A 693 -26.94 -21.97 -12.41
N LYS A 694 -25.82 -22.55 -11.97
CA LYS A 694 -25.66 -23.10 -10.62
C LYS A 694 -25.32 -21.96 -9.66
N GLY A 695 -26.34 -21.18 -9.33
CA GLY A 695 -26.31 -20.33 -8.14
C GLY A 695 -26.14 -21.20 -6.89
N LYS A 696 -25.68 -20.56 -5.81
CA LYS A 696 -25.59 -21.19 -4.49
C LYS A 696 -26.92 -21.69 -3.94
#